data_AF-A0A9D6J644-F1
#
_entry.id   AF-A0A9D6J644-F1
#
_cell.length_a   1.000
_cell.length_b   1.000
_cell.length_c   1.000
_cell.angle_alpha   90.00
_cell.angle_beta   90.00
_cell.angle_gamma   90.00
#
_symmetry.space_group_name_H-M   'P 1'
#
loop_
_entity.id
_entity.type
_entity.pdbx_description
1 polymer ?
#
loop_
_entity_poly.entity_id
_entity_poly.type
_entity_poly.pdbx_seq_one_letter_code
_entity_poly.pdbx_strand_id
1 'polypeptide(L)'
;MSKRKQVFFNKKFFLLAVVFWGISISSIAEIPGIPSAVRTVARLQAINSKSGGDACLSLLINHDSLNNASIKKLSGSIRPLVGGRNFTAADVDFAEVPFTTANGIGLTNLYHDGGEWPNTGGNPARDDGRPSFGVDWAGEFYDLDKNNHYPKAVLRYIGSHCYIFVPAMFFPTLSRGISGTEDTTPAAKPEWNMTWPDTNGWGGEVYYYAPASGVKTLEPRFVFGTDKNLARLKIKEFADEFDGKIYSQVREYFGTEPDIDQDAKIFILLDDIRDGVGSFRGYFWSGNQFPRTQVPSSNEKEMLYIDLFPTFVLNPTQGYRTTAHEFSHMIHFNEGTQVVNGVLKEEERWIDEGVAQYASYVYDKSHTTNLDEFIKVPDTILVEPRVSVWLGSNPFANYGASYLFIFYLMEHYGGTTIPTFMRNLIRDKTAGIESVNNSLKGFNTTFTDVFADWAIANFLDKTRKLEGSPLNDGKWGYAVDNDFDTTNNLGVNQSLPVKFSERVILGPNGAVRSANVNPWAADYIEISGNTGNLNLGFDGDDRTTFKTAVIKRGPKVDPSVEYIYLNSKQAGNLVVQNYGAGNSYENVVLVPMVTATANYEKMNYTFSGTFADLKVGLFPNPIFENEIHVVVRTPLKFSAAPRVQMTFNGEQGYLVMTPVNDSTYITNYHVKSSGEGLVEAFGTNTNGTILTNSIRFTAVFYPPKSSGLLTAAFGTISVPEGALKTGGLVILAIQDTQTSFRGVSRVTPTLDVGLPVSKAQTPIKIKIPLQGSNNFPPEQLGLFEESEGGPKWIGKASVESDFGCGEISKAGRIFVAADSISPSIASQGIEAEPGLITVGVTEEGSGIEPKSVIVSYGNENLFATFDESTKRLMIKVGFLPRGTYNFDLMLSDRLGNATRATVSAKVASTFGLSQIITYPNPAKTFAKLRCSLVGAAGTAGVQATIRDSSGEEVFSTSLKNLGAGVFETTWDLTNRERDRVSNGVYIVEIEASDGSGEIRKRGKIAVIR
;
A
#
# COMPACT_ATOMS: atom_id res chain seq x y z
N MET A 1 79.78 -38.95 24.08
CA MET A 1 78.53 -39.64 24.47
C MET A 1 78.39 -39.60 26.00
N SER A 2 77.23 -39.11 26.50
CA SER A 2 76.59 -39.39 27.81
C SER A 2 77.38 -39.08 29.10
N LYS A 3 76.94 -38.33 30.12
CA LYS A 3 75.60 -37.96 30.64
C LYS A 3 75.78 -36.75 31.59
N ARG A 4 75.05 -35.66 31.35
CA ARG A 4 74.60 -34.70 32.38
C ARG A 4 73.07 -34.68 32.28
N LYS A 5 72.36 -35.14 33.31
CA LYS A 5 70.96 -34.85 33.68
C LYS A 5 70.43 -35.98 34.58
N GLN A 6 70.58 -35.84 35.89
CA GLN A 6 69.89 -36.70 36.86
C GLN A 6 69.69 -35.98 38.21
N VAL A 7 69.00 -34.83 38.21
CA VAL A 7 68.31 -34.29 39.40
C VAL A 7 67.14 -33.42 38.91
N PHE A 8 66.06 -34.05 38.40
CA PHE A 8 64.74 -33.41 38.22
C PHE A 8 63.64 -34.48 38.07
N PHE A 9 63.83 -35.64 38.71
CA PHE A 9 62.81 -36.69 38.79
C PHE A 9 61.82 -36.35 39.92
N ASN A 10 60.86 -35.51 39.56
CA ASN A 10 59.45 -35.49 39.93
C ASN A 10 59.02 -35.61 41.42
N LYS A 11 59.12 -34.49 42.15
CA LYS A 11 58.32 -34.22 43.37
C LYS A 11 56.79 -34.35 43.16
N LYS A 12 56.32 -34.28 41.91
CA LYS A 12 54.90 -34.40 41.51
C LYS A 12 54.36 -35.84 41.60
N PHE A 13 55.18 -36.85 41.29
CA PHE A 13 54.73 -38.25 41.35
C PHE A 13 54.55 -38.72 42.80
N PHE A 14 55.33 -38.17 43.73
CA PHE A 14 55.27 -38.54 45.15
C PHE A 14 54.01 -37.98 45.85
N LEU A 15 53.54 -36.77 45.49
CA LEU A 15 52.28 -36.22 46.04
C LEU A 15 51.04 -36.96 45.52
N LEU A 16 51.03 -37.31 44.23
CA LEU A 16 49.97 -38.15 43.63
C LEU A 16 49.98 -39.57 44.23
N ALA A 17 51.16 -40.15 44.48
CA ALA A 17 51.26 -41.46 45.14
C ALA A 17 50.75 -41.44 46.60
N VAL A 18 50.92 -40.35 47.34
CA VAL A 18 50.40 -40.23 48.73
C VAL A 18 48.86 -40.12 48.75
N VAL A 19 48.28 -39.44 47.77
CA VAL A 19 46.81 -39.27 47.65
C VAL A 19 46.14 -40.56 47.14
N PHE A 20 46.76 -41.29 46.20
CA PHE A 20 46.15 -42.47 45.58
C PHE A 20 46.55 -43.82 46.20
N TRP A 21 47.72 -43.95 46.84
CA TRP A 21 48.24 -45.25 47.31
C TRP A 21 48.37 -45.38 48.85
N GLY A 22 47.95 -44.37 49.62
CA GLY A 22 47.76 -44.51 51.07
C GLY A 22 48.99 -44.92 51.87
N ILE A 23 50.19 -44.44 51.51
CA ILE A 23 51.43 -44.64 52.28
C ILE A 23 51.25 -44.03 53.69
N SER A 24 51.78 -44.72 54.71
CA SER A 24 51.54 -44.45 56.13
C SER A 24 51.73 -42.97 56.54
N ILE A 25 50.74 -42.46 57.28
CA ILE A 25 50.53 -41.06 57.70
C ILE A 25 51.69 -40.50 58.56
N SER A 26 52.53 -41.38 59.10
CA SER A 26 53.68 -41.08 59.94
C SER A 26 54.90 -40.54 59.20
N SER A 27 54.99 -40.67 57.86
CA SER A 27 56.18 -40.24 57.09
C SER A 27 56.14 -38.81 56.52
N ILE A 28 55.03 -38.07 56.71
CA ILE A 28 54.82 -36.72 56.11
C ILE A 28 55.57 -35.60 56.86
N ALA A 29 56.06 -35.85 58.08
CA ALA A 29 56.51 -34.80 58.98
C ALA A 29 57.84 -34.10 58.57
N GLU A 30 58.74 -34.75 57.83
CA GLU A 30 60.11 -34.23 57.63
C GLU A 30 60.58 -34.20 56.17
N ILE A 31 59.75 -33.74 55.23
CA ILE A 31 60.22 -33.43 53.86
C ILE A 31 60.57 -31.94 53.77
N PRO A 32 61.86 -31.56 53.62
CA PRO A 32 62.26 -30.16 53.50
C PRO A 32 61.75 -29.55 52.18
N GLY A 33 61.18 -28.35 52.26
CA GLY A 33 60.81 -27.54 51.10
C GLY A 33 59.35 -27.66 50.62
N ILE A 34 58.44 -28.18 51.45
CA ILE A 34 56.98 -28.09 51.22
C ILE A 34 56.33 -27.27 52.36
N PRO A 35 55.58 -26.19 52.05
CA PRO A 35 54.94 -25.35 53.07
C PRO A 35 54.01 -26.16 53.98
N SER A 36 53.95 -25.81 55.26
CA SER A 36 53.12 -26.50 56.27
C SER A 36 51.62 -26.51 55.91
N ALA A 37 51.09 -25.40 55.35
CA ALA A 37 49.70 -25.29 54.91
C ALA A 37 49.33 -26.33 53.83
N VAL A 38 50.20 -26.53 52.84
CA VAL A 38 50.00 -27.50 51.75
C VAL A 38 50.02 -28.94 52.29
N ARG A 39 50.85 -29.23 53.29
CA ARG A 39 50.88 -30.54 53.97
C ARG A 39 49.59 -30.81 54.76
N THR A 40 49.01 -29.77 55.38
CA THR A 40 47.75 -29.88 56.12
C THR A 40 46.56 -30.15 55.19
N VAL A 41 46.47 -29.45 54.05
CA VAL A 41 45.39 -29.66 53.07
C VAL A 41 45.48 -31.04 52.40
N ALA A 42 46.69 -31.49 52.05
CA ALA A 42 46.90 -32.84 51.51
C ALA A 42 46.53 -33.94 52.52
N ARG A 43 46.78 -33.73 53.83
CA ARG A 43 46.34 -34.65 54.90
C ARG A 43 44.83 -34.74 55.01
N LEU A 44 44.13 -33.60 54.98
CA LEU A 44 42.66 -33.54 55.07
C LEU A 44 41.99 -34.25 53.87
N GLN A 45 42.51 -34.07 52.66
CA GLN A 45 41.98 -34.73 51.46
C GLN A 45 42.25 -36.26 51.47
N ALA A 46 43.40 -36.69 51.98
CA ALA A 46 43.69 -38.12 52.16
C ALA A 46 42.80 -38.80 53.22
N ILE A 47 42.38 -38.06 54.26
CA ILE A 47 41.41 -38.55 55.25
C ILE A 47 40.01 -38.67 54.63
N ASN A 48 39.58 -37.68 53.84
CA ASN A 48 38.28 -37.71 53.16
C ASN A 48 38.18 -38.85 52.12
N SER A 49 39.24 -39.08 51.34
CA SER A 49 39.33 -40.19 50.38
C SER A 49 39.21 -41.57 51.05
N LYS A 50 39.82 -41.77 52.23
CA LYS A 50 39.69 -43.04 52.97
C LYS A 50 38.33 -43.23 53.66
N SER A 51 37.56 -42.16 53.79
CA SER A 51 36.21 -42.16 54.39
C SER A 51 35.10 -42.36 53.35
N GLY A 52 35.45 -42.55 52.07
CA GLY A 52 34.50 -42.74 50.97
C GLY A 52 33.89 -41.45 50.39
N GLY A 53 34.43 -40.27 50.72
CA GLY A 53 34.04 -39.01 50.09
C GLY A 53 34.99 -38.59 48.96
N ASP A 54 34.47 -37.86 47.97
CA ASP A 54 35.25 -37.34 46.83
C ASP A 54 36.32 -36.33 47.28
N ALA A 55 37.58 -36.60 46.93
CA ALA A 55 38.69 -35.70 47.19
C ALA A 55 38.70 -34.56 46.15
N CYS A 56 38.38 -33.34 46.58
CA CYS A 56 38.30 -32.18 45.70
C CYS A 56 39.69 -31.54 45.50
N LEU A 57 40.31 -31.75 44.33
CA LEU A 57 41.65 -31.26 44.01
C LEU A 57 41.73 -29.75 43.69
N SER A 58 40.59 -29.07 43.50
CA SER A 58 40.54 -27.64 43.14
C SER A 58 41.22 -26.74 44.19
N LEU A 59 41.13 -27.09 45.47
CA LEU A 59 41.78 -26.37 46.58
C LEU A 59 43.31 -26.54 46.62
N LEU A 60 43.85 -27.61 46.04
CA LEU A 60 45.30 -27.83 45.93
C LEU A 60 45.89 -27.14 44.70
N ILE A 61 45.07 -26.97 43.64
CA ILE A 61 45.45 -26.36 42.37
C ILE A 61 45.40 -24.83 42.43
N ASN A 62 44.54 -24.26 43.28
CA ASN A 62 44.36 -22.80 43.42
C ASN A 62 45.25 -22.14 44.49
N HIS A 63 46.21 -22.84 45.10
CA HIS A 63 47.12 -22.24 46.08
C HIS A 63 48.26 -21.50 45.34
N ASP A 64 48.40 -20.19 45.61
CA ASP A 64 49.28 -19.24 44.89
C ASP A 64 50.74 -19.69 44.65
N SER A 65 51.24 -20.59 45.49
CA SER A 65 52.59 -21.17 45.40
C SER A 65 52.79 -22.20 44.27
N LEU A 66 51.74 -22.56 43.51
CA LEU A 66 51.82 -23.50 42.38
C LEU A 66 51.64 -22.85 40.99
N ASN A 67 51.73 -21.52 40.91
CA ASN A 67 51.79 -20.76 39.66
C ASN A 67 53.01 -21.15 38.81
N ASN A 68 52.84 -22.15 37.95
CA ASN A 68 53.81 -22.49 36.91
C ASN A 68 53.07 -22.67 35.58
N ALA A 69 53.61 -22.07 34.52
CA ALA A 69 52.98 -21.83 33.21
C ALA A 69 52.49 -23.07 32.44
N SER A 70 52.64 -24.28 32.99
CA SER A 70 52.24 -25.55 32.40
C SER A 70 50.82 -26.01 32.76
N ILE A 71 50.11 -25.31 33.65
CA ILE A 71 48.73 -25.66 34.09
C ILE A 71 47.66 -24.74 33.46
N LYS A 72 48.02 -23.75 32.64
CA LYS A 72 47.09 -22.97 31.78
C LYS A 72 46.50 -23.79 30.61
N LYS A 73 46.65 -25.11 30.59
CA LYS A 73 46.47 -25.96 29.40
C LYS A 73 45.16 -26.75 29.32
N LEU A 74 44.14 -26.40 30.11
CA LEU A 74 42.84 -27.09 30.08
C LEU A 74 41.63 -26.14 30.04
N SER A 75 41.79 -24.93 29.48
CA SER A 75 40.67 -24.06 29.11
C SER A 75 40.76 -23.67 27.63
N GLY A 76 40.11 -24.47 26.79
CA GLY A 76 39.20 -23.95 25.77
C GLY A 76 39.70 -23.33 24.47
N SER A 77 40.94 -22.87 24.28
CA SER A 77 41.35 -22.39 22.93
C SER A 77 41.97 -23.51 22.08
N ILE A 78 41.88 -23.44 20.76
CA ILE A 78 42.59 -24.38 19.85
C ILE A 78 44.11 -24.12 19.96
N ARG A 79 44.54 -22.88 20.26
CA ARG A 79 45.93 -22.43 20.37
C ARG A 79 46.89 -23.31 21.21
N PRO A 80 46.54 -23.90 22.37
CA PRO A 80 47.43 -24.72 23.19
C PRO A 80 47.58 -26.16 22.65
N LEU A 81 46.63 -26.64 21.84
CA LEU A 81 46.73 -27.86 21.01
C LEU A 81 47.56 -27.62 19.74
N VAL A 82 47.55 -26.37 19.24
CA VAL A 82 47.92 -25.97 17.87
C VAL A 82 49.27 -25.25 17.79
N GLY A 83 49.80 -24.71 18.89
CA GLY A 83 51.20 -24.39 19.07
C GLY A 83 51.86 -23.56 17.96
N GLY A 84 51.35 -22.38 17.64
CA GLY A 84 52.08 -21.31 16.94
C GLY A 84 52.77 -21.63 15.60
N ARG A 85 52.47 -22.77 14.95
CA ARG A 85 53.07 -23.22 13.69
C ARG A 85 52.08 -23.03 12.54
N ASN A 86 52.59 -22.68 11.35
CA ASN A 86 51.81 -22.70 10.12
C ASN A 86 51.43 -24.16 9.81
N PHE A 87 50.12 -24.41 9.62
CA PHE A 87 49.60 -25.74 9.36
C PHE A 87 49.92 -26.18 7.92
N THR A 88 50.42 -27.39 7.77
CA THR A 88 50.39 -28.05 6.45
C THR A 88 48.98 -28.55 6.15
N ALA A 89 48.66 -28.77 4.88
CA ALA A 89 47.39 -29.37 4.50
C ALA A 89 47.15 -30.75 5.15
N ALA A 90 48.22 -31.47 5.52
CA ALA A 90 48.14 -32.72 6.24
C ALA A 90 47.78 -32.51 7.72
N ASP A 91 48.36 -31.52 8.40
CA ASP A 91 48.06 -31.23 9.82
C ASP A 91 46.58 -30.87 10.03
N VAL A 92 45.98 -30.15 9.07
CA VAL A 92 44.55 -29.82 9.05
C VAL A 92 43.69 -31.08 8.88
N ASP A 93 44.09 -32.01 8.01
CA ASP A 93 43.33 -33.25 7.77
C ASP A 93 43.28 -34.20 8.97
N PHE A 94 44.22 -34.09 9.91
CA PHE A 94 44.27 -34.92 11.13
C PHE A 94 43.71 -34.22 12.38
N ALA A 95 43.28 -32.95 12.27
CA ALA A 95 42.78 -32.16 13.38
C ALA A 95 41.29 -32.41 13.63
N GLU A 96 40.97 -33.55 14.24
CA GLU A 96 39.61 -33.90 14.69
C GLU A 96 39.25 -33.12 15.96
N VAL A 97 38.12 -32.41 15.94
CA VAL A 97 37.59 -31.70 17.12
C VAL A 97 36.20 -32.28 17.44
N PRO A 98 36.00 -32.80 18.67
CA PRO A 98 34.67 -33.24 19.09
C PRO A 98 33.78 -32.02 19.33
N PHE A 99 32.62 -31.99 18.69
CA PHE A 99 31.54 -31.06 18.99
C PHE A 99 30.36 -31.82 19.58
N THR A 100 29.66 -31.18 20.50
CA THR A 100 28.32 -31.62 20.89
C THR A 100 27.34 -31.07 19.86
N THR A 101 26.76 -31.94 19.04
CA THR A 101 25.68 -31.59 18.10
C THR A 101 24.33 -31.89 18.73
N ALA A 102 23.89 -31.01 19.63
CA ALA A 102 22.46 -30.90 19.93
C ALA A 102 21.84 -30.07 18.82
N ASN A 103 20.81 -30.59 18.16
CA ASN A 103 20.23 -29.97 16.97
C ASN A 103 19.33 -28.76 17.32
N GLY A 104 19.78 -27.91 18.25
CA GLY A 104 18.99 -26.83 18.81
C GLY A 104 17.72 -27.31 19.52
N ILE A 105 16.88 -26.35 19.93
CA ILE A 105 15.56 -26.63 20.51
C ILE A 105 14.57 -26.79 19.35
N GLY A 106 14.04 -28.00 19.17
CA GLY A 106 12.98 -28.28 18.19
C GLY A 106 13.40 -29.08 16.96
N LEU A 107 14.69 -29.32 16.72
CA LEU A 107 15.15 -30.24 15.67
C LEU A 107 15.54 -31.61 16.26
N THR A 108 15.56 -32.64 15.41
CA THR A 108 15.88 -34.02 15.84
C THR A 108 17.36 -34.16 16.17
N ASN A 109 17.77 -34.95 17.17
CA ASN A 109 19.19 -35.11 17.47
C ASN A 109 20.00 -35.59 16.24
N LEU A 110 21.14 -34.94 15.96
CA LEU A 110 22.09 -35.35 14.93
C LEU A 110 22.82 -36.62 15.39
N TYR A 111 22.19 -37.78 15.20
CA TYR A 111 22.88 -39.06 15.33
C TYR A 111 23.60 -39.36 14.02
N HIS A 112 24.90 -39.05 14.01
CA HIS A 112 25.81 -39.53 12.98
C HIS A 112 26.27 -40.92 13.40
N ASP A 113 25.51 -41.93 13.00
CA ASP A 113 25.91 -43.32 13.12
C ASP A 113 27.14 -43.53 12.22
N GLY A 114 28.23 -44.01 12.81
CA GLY A 114 29.52 -44.21 12.15
C GLY A 114 29.54 -45.31 11.07
N GLY A 115 28.51 -45.38 10.23
CA GLY A 115 28.46 -46.22 9.03
C GLY A 115 28.20 -47.70 9.33
N GLU A 116 26.98 -48.05 9.72
CA GLU A 116 26.50 -49.41 9.48
C GLU A 116 26.03 -49.54 8.01
N TRP A 117 26.55 -50.55 7.30
CA TRP A 117 26.16 -50.83 5.92
C TRP A 117 24.74 -51.41 5.88
N PRO A 118 23.87 -50.99 4.94
CA PRO A 118 22.59 -51.67 4.76
C PRO A 118 22.79 -53.16 4.48
N ASN A 119 22.07 -54.04 5.20
CA ASN A 119 22.13 -55.51 5.21
C ASN A 119 23.18 -56.20 6.11
N THR A 120 23.91 -55.49 6.99
CA THR A 120 24.76 -56.16 8.02
C THR A 120 24.02 -56.50 9.31
N GLY A 121 22.68 -56.41 9.34
CA GLY A 121 21.86 -56.78 10.50
C GLY A 121 21.66 -55.68 11.54
N GLY A 122 22.15 -54.46 11.26
CA GLY A 122 21.80 -53.25 12.01
C GLY A 122 20.33 -52.93 11.88
N ASN A 123 19.63 -52.76 13.00
CA ASN A 123 18.25 -52.29 13.04
C ASN A 123 18.26 -50.78 13.34
N PRO A 124 18.02 -49.90 12.35
CA PRO A 124 18.07 -48.45 12.54
C PRO A 124 17.05 -47.92 13.55
N ALA A 125 16.03 -48.72 13.91
CA ALA A 125 14.97 -48.34 14.85
C ALA A 125 15.23 -48.82 16.29
N ARG A 126 16.36 -49.48 16.57
CA ARG A 126 16.72 -50.01 17.92
C ARG A 126 18.12 -49.61 18.38
N ASP A 127 18.61 -48.47 17.95
CA ASP A 127 19.87 -47.91 18.42
C ASP A 127 19.72 -47.39 19.87
N ASP A 128 20.34 -48.08 20.82
CA ASP A 128 20.29 -47.78 22.26
C ASP A 128 21.58 -47.13 22.79
N GLY A 129 22.47 -46.69 21.89
CA GLY A 129 23.76 -46.10 22.26
C GLY A 129 24.69 -47.06 23.01
N ARG A 130 24.43 -48.38 22.97
CA ARG A 130 25.34 -49.39 23.51
C ARG A 130 26.27 -49.94 22.42
N PRO A 131 27.46 -50.40 22.81
CA PRO A 131 28.42 -50.97 21.87
C PRO A 131 27.87 -52.30 21.32
N SER A 132 27.22 -52.24 20.16
CA SER A 132 26.93 -53.40 19.32
C SER A 132 28.02 -53.58 18.25
N PHE A 133 29.28 -53.53 18.68
CA PHE A 133 30.35 -54.17 17.93
C PHE A 133 31.00 -55.17 18.88
N GLY A 134 31.11 -56.42 18.44
CA GLY A 134 31.87 -57.44 19.14
C GLY A 134 33.30 -56.98 19.42
N VAL A 135 34.04 -57.79 20.18
CA VAL A 135 35.39 -57.52 20.72
C VAL A 135 36.50 -57.19 19.71
N ASP A 136 36.19 -56.94 18.44
CA ASP A 136 37.13 -56.65 17.37
C ASP A 136 37.09 -55.15 16.96
N TRP A 137 38.12 -54.44 17.41
CA TRP A 137 38.86 -53.33 16.78
C TRP A 137 38.17 -52.33 15.82
N ALA A 138 36.92 -51.92 16.09
CA ALA A 138 36.32 -50.68 15.56
C ALA A 138 36.25 -49.55 16.61
N GLY A 139 36.59 -49.84 17.87
CA GLY A 139 36.33 -48.97 19.03
C GLY A 139 37.29 -47.80 19.29
N GLU A 140 38.17 -47.41 18.36
CA GLU A 140 39.20 -46.39 18.66
C GLU A 140 39.04 -45.04 17.96
N PHE A 141 38.13 -44.88 16.99
CA PHE A 141 37.92 -43.56 16.38
C PHE A 141 36.82 -42.72 17.03
N TYR A 142 36.05 -43.27 17.98
CA TYR A 142 34.69 -42.79 18.16
C TYR A 142 34.29 -42.26 19.56
N ASP A 143 34.75 -42.77 20.70
CA ASP A 143 34.52 -42.10 22.01
C ASP A 143 35.62 -42.48 23.03
N LEU A 144 36.79 -41.86 22.88
CA LEU A 144 37.99 -42.18 23.67
C LEU A 144 37.91 -41.58 25.08
N ASP A 145 37.08 -40.57 25.30
CA ASP A 145 36.84 -39.90 26.57
C ASP A 145 35.52 -40.29 27.26
N LYS A 146 34.72 -41.18 26.65
CA LYS A 146 33.48 -41.78 27.18
C LYS A 146 32.40 -40.75 27.51
N ASN A 147 32.29 -39.69 26.72
CA ASN A 147 31.33 -38.61 26.96
C ASN A 147 30.10 -38.65 26.05
N ASN A 148 29.94 -39.69 25.21
CA ASN A 148 28.82 -39.84 24.27
C ASN A 148 28.70 -38.71 23.22
N HIS A 149 29.78 -38.03 22.83
CA HIS A 149 29.75 -37.04 21.75
C HIS A 149 29.99 -37.67 20.37
N TYR A 150 29.02 -37.55 19.45
CA TYR A 150 29.17 -37.86 18.02
C TYR A 150 28.50 -36.75 17.18
N PRO A 151 29.09 -36.26 16.05
CA PRO A 151 30.31 -36.69 15.35
C PRO A 151 31.54 -35.78 15.56
N LYS A 152 32.73 -36.35 15.36
CA LYS A 152 34.00 -35.61 15.29
C LYS A 152 34.10 -34.89 13.94
N ALA A 153 33.92 -33.57 13.92
CA ALA A 153 34.17 -32.78 12.73
C ALA A 153 35.66 -32.44 12.63
N VAL A 154 36.20 -32.45 11.41
CA VAL A 154 37.61 -32.19 11.18
C VAL A 154 37.76 -30.74 10.75
N LEU A 155 38.73 -30.04 11.32
CA LEU A 155 39.10 -28.71 10.85
C LEU A 155 39.55 -28.84 9.39
N ARG A 156 38.91 -28.15 8.45
CA ARG A 156 39.25 -28.20 7.02
C ARG A 156 39.91 -26.94 6.51
N TYR A 157 39.66 -25.80 7.16
CA TYR A 157 40.26 -24.53 6.76
C TYR A 157 40.36 -23.55 7.93
N ILE A 158 41.41 -22.72 7.89
CA ILE A 158 41.64 -21.64 8.84
C ILE A 158 41.65 -20.33 8.06
N GLY A 159 40.61 -19.52 8.26
CA GLY A 159 40.51 -18.16 7.74
C GLY A 159 41.13 -17.12 8.68
N SER A 160 41.02 -15.86 8.28
CA SER A 160 41.38 -14.69 9.07
C SER A 160 40.43 -14.49 10.25
N HIS A 161 39.15 -14.80 10.09
CA HIS A 161 38.09 -14.63 11.08
C HIS A 161 37.28 -15.90 11.33
N CYS A 162 37.54 -17.01 10.64
CA CYS A 162 36.81 -18.26 10.87
C CYS A 162 37.68 -19.52 10.93
N TYR A 163 37.11 -20.57 11.53
CA TYR A 163 37.52 -21.96 11.41
C TYR A 163 36.38 -22.74 10.75
N ILE A 164 36.65 -23.47 9.67
CA ILE A 164 35.61 -24.28 9.01
C ILE A 164 35.85 -25.76 9.30
N PHE A 165 34.82 -26.41 9.84
CA PHE A 165 34.79 -27.81 10.18
C PHE A 165 33.83 -28.56 9.27
N VAL A 166 34.23 -29.75 8.85
CA VAL A 166 33.38 -30.66 8.07
C VAL A 166 33.50 -32.06 8.65
N PRO A 167 32.39 -32.75 8.95
CA PRO A 167 32.41 -34.15 9.35
C PRO A 167 33.21 -35.01 8.35
N ALA A 168 33.97 -35.97 8.87
CA ALA A 168 34.86 -36.80 8.06
C ALA A 168 34.11 -37.53 6.92
N MET A 169 32.85 -37.91 7.18
CA MET A 169 31.94 -38.57 6.24
C MET A 169 31.34 -37.66 5.16
N PHE A 170 31.79 -36.41 5.03
CA PHE A 170 31.38 -35.52 3.94
C PHE A 170 32.55 -35.00 3.11
N PHE A 171 33.79 -35.32 3.49
CA PHE A 171 34.99 -34.73 2.92
C PHE A 171 36.04 -35.77 2.45
N PRO A 172 36.50 -35.72 1.18
CA PRO A 172 37.37 -36.74 0.55
C PRO A 172 38.83 -36.74 1.07
N THR A 173 39.06 -37.21 2.30
CA THR A 173 40.39 -37.12 2.94
C THR A 173 40.98 -38.39 3.55
N LEU A 174 40.18 -39.42 3.80
CA LEU A 174 40.64 -40.59 4.56
C LEU A 174 40.09 -41.87 3.94
N SER A 175 40.83 -42.46 3.00
CA SER A 175 40.57 -43.84 2.60
C SER A 175 41.20 -44.77 3.66
N ARG A 176 40.38 -45.55 4.38
CA ARG A 176 40.85 -46.46 5.45
C ARG A 176 41.07 -47.86 4.88
N GLY A 177 42.25 -48.44 5.09
CA GLY A 177 42.52 -49.87 4.81
C GLY A 177 41.38 -50.80 5.30
N ILE A 178 40.83 -51.65 4.43
CA ILE A 178 39.93 -52.75 4.85
C ILE A 178 40.71 -53.80 5.65
N SER A 179 40.02 -54.53 6.53
CA SER A 179 40.62 -55.61 7.32
C SER A 179 41.21 -56.68 6.39
N GLY A 180 42.18 -57.47 6.88
CA GLY A 180 42.85 -58.50 6.07
C GLY A 180 41.93 -59.60 5.50
N THR A 181 40.65 -59.62 5.89
CA THR A 181 39.62 -60.60 5.50
C THR A 181 38.62 -60.08 4.47
N GLU A 182 38.65 -58.79 4.12
CA GLU A 182 37.81 -58.21 3.08
C GLU A 182 38.70 -57.82 1.89
N ASP A 183 38.31 -58.20 0.66
CA ASP A 183 39.17 -58.04 -0.52
C ASP A 183 38.96 -56.71 -1.26
N THR A 184 37.76 -56.11 -1.20
CA THR A 184 37.40 -54.83 -1.85
C THR A 184 36.20 -54.17 -1.19
N THR A 185 36.05 -52.84 -1.35
CA THR A 185 34.77 -52.16 -1.08
C THR A 185 33.81 -52.43 -2.23
N PRO A 186 32.65 -53.06 -1.99
CA PRO A 186 31.70 -53.36 -3.05
C PRO A 186 31.14 -52.07 -3.66
N ALA A 187 30.96 -52.07 -4.98
CA ALA A 187 30.24 -51.00 -5.65
C ALA A 187 28.82 -50.87 -5.07
N ALA A 188 28.30 -49.64 -5.04
CA ALA A 188 26.91 -49.38 -4.66
C ALA A 188 25.99 -50.27 -5.49
N LYS A 189 25.17 -51.10 -4.82
CA LYS A 189 24.22 -51.94 -5.54
C LYS A 189 22.87 -51.23 -5.68
N PRO A 190 22.23 -51.30 -6.86
CA PRO A 190 20.89 -50.73 -7.06
C PRO A 190 19.87 -51.20 -6.01
N GLU A 191 19.97 -52.45 -5.54
CA GLU A 191 19.10 -53.00 -4.50
C GLU A 191 19.24 -52.37 -3.10
N TRP A 192 20.26 -51.55 -2.85
CA TRP A 192 20.42 -50.85 -1.56
C TRP A 192 19.43 -49.70 -1.38
N ASN A 193 18.82 -49.21 -2.46
CA ASN A 193 17.79 -48.15 -2.45
C ASN A 193 18.17 -46.92 -1.59
N MET A 194 19.46 -46.57 -1.56
CA MET A 194 19.98 -45.48 -0.74
C MET A 194 19.78 -44.15 -1.46
N THR A 195 18.70 -43.46 -1.11
CA THR A 195 18.53 -42.02 -1.38
C THR A 195 18.98 -41.23 -0.15
N TRP A 196 19.53 -40.03 -0.33
CA TRP A 196 19.72 -39.13 0.81
C TRP A 196 18.34 -38.86 1.42
N PRO A 197 18.14 -39.02 2.75
CA PRO A 197 16.81 -38.93 3.36
C PRO A 197 16.02 -37.69 2.92
N ASP A 198 16.70 -36.54 2.78
CA ASP A 198 16.09 -35.25 2.44
C ASP A 198 15.91 -35.01 0.92
N THR A 199 16.34 -35.95 0.08
CA THR A 199 16.19 -35.87 -1.40
C THR A 199 15.09 -36.76 -1.95
N ASN A 200 14.38 -37.49 -1.09
CA ASN A 200 13.31 -38.36 -1.49
C ASN A 200 12.18 -37.55 -2.17
N GLY A 201 11.93 -37.81 -3.47
CA GLY A 201 10.89 -37.12 -4.25
C GLY A 201 11.35 -35.90 -5.07
N TRP A 202 12.63 -35.51 -5.03
CA TRP A 202 13.14 -34.33 -5.76
C TRP A 202 13.40 -34.56 -7.27
N GLY A 203 13.25 -35.79 -7.76
CA GLY A 203 13.39 -36.14 -9.19
C GLY A 203 14.85 -36.15 -9.67
N GLY A 204 15.33 -37.34 -10.06
CA GLY A 204 16.73 -37.57 -10.44
C GLY A 204 17.59 -37.85 -9.21
N GLU A 205 17.71 -39.13 -8.86
CA GLU A 205 18.46 -39.69 -7.73
C GLU A 205 19.87 -39.07 -7.63
N VAL A 206 20.06 -38.05 -6.78
CA VAL A 206 21.38 -37.45 -6.59
C VAL A 206 22.23 -38.38 -5.74
N TYR A 207 23.40 -38.66 -6.30
CA TYR A 207 24.09 -39.93 -6.20
C TYR A 207 24.88 -40.12 -4.90
N TYR A 208 24.75 -41.34 -4.40
CA TYR A 208 25.79 -42.04 -3.65
C TYR A 208 27.13 -41.98 -4.41
N TYR A 209 28.10 -41.19 -3.94
CA TYR A 209 29.47 -41.17 -4.49
C TYR A 209 30.41 -42.05 -3.64
N ALA A 210 30.17 -43.36 -3.57
CA ALA A 210 31.28 -44.28 -3.32
C ALA A 210 31.72 -44.85 -4.69
N PRO A 211 32.75 -44.29 -5.34
CA PRO A 211 33.29 -44.91 -6.55
C PRO A 211 33.79 -46.32 -6.21
N ALA A 212 33.55 -47.29 -7.10
CA ALA A 212 34.18 -48.59 -7.00
C ALA A 212 35.69 -48.40 -7.16
N SER A 213 36.41 -48.24 -6.05
CA SER A 213 37.82 -47.84 -6.09
C SER A 213 38.72 -49.00 -6.52
N GLY A 214 38.29 -50.25 -6.37
CA GLY A 214 39.14 -51.43 -6.55
C GLY A 214 40.34 -51.47 -5.58
N VAL A 215 40.38 -50.54 -4.62
CA VAL A 215 41.42 -50.40 -3.61
C VAL A 215 40.89 -50.98 -2.29
N LYS A 216 41.81 -51.44 -1.44
CA LYS A 216 41.54 -51.96 -0.09
C LYS A 216 41.07 -50.86 0.87
N THR A 217 40.03 -50.10 0.55
CA THR A 217 39.63 -48.95 1.38
C THR A 217 38.13 -48.82 1.56
N LEU A 218 37.64 -48.74 2.80
CA LEU A 218 36.26 -48.31 3.09
C LEU A 218 36.18 -46.84 2.68
N GLU A 219 35.48 -46.54 1.58
CA GLU A 219 35.32 -45.17 1.10
C GLU A 219 34.14 -44.52 1.83
N PRO A 220 34.37 -43.43 2.59
CA PRO A 220 33.29 -42.63 3.15
C PRO A 220 32.37 -42.06 2.07
N ARG A 221 31.14 -41.73 2.48
CA ARG A 221 30.23 -40.88 1.71
C ARG A 221 30.94 -39.54 1.47
N PHE A 222 30.88 -38.95 0.27
CA PHE A 222 31.48 -37.62 0.03
C PHE A 222 30.50 -36.70 -0.68
N VAL A 223 29.95 -35.75 0.08
CA VAL A 223 29.05 -34.71 -0.45
C VAL A 223 29.84 -33.68 -1.26
N PHE A 224 31.09 -33.40 -0.89
CA PHE A 224 32.01 -32.57 -1.66
C PHE A 224 32.62 -33.25 -2.91
N GLY A 225 32.11 -34.43 -3.28
CA GLY A 225 32.65 -35.23 -4.38
C GLY A 225 33.97 -35.94 -4.03
N THR A 226 34.57 -36.60 -5.02
CA THR A 226 35.76 -37.45 -4.84
C THR A 226 37.09 -36.70 -4.97
N ASP A 227 37.07 -35.46 -5.49
CA ASP A 227 38.28 -34.64 -5.65
C ASP A 227 38.52 -33.77 -4.41
N LYS A 228 39.52 -34.16 -3.63
CA LYS A 228 40.02 -33.44 -2.46
C LYS A 228 40.44 -32.01 -2.73
N ASN A 229 41.00 -31.71 -3.89
CA ASN A 229 41.45 -30.36 -4.21
C ASN A 229 40.25 -29.46 -4.49
N LEU A 230 39.25 -29.95 -5.23
CA LEU A 230 37.99 -29.24 -5.44
C LEU A 230 37.24 -29.00 -4.13
N ALA A 231 37.15 -30.01 -3.27
CA ALA A 231 36.52 -29.89 -1.96
C ALA A 231 37.19 -28.80 -1.09
N ARG A 232 38.53 -28.76 -1.07
CA ARG A 232 39.28 -27.70 -0.40
C ARG A 232 39.07 -26.33 -1.01
N LEU A 233 39.01 -26.26 -2.34
CA LEU A 233 38.76 -25.01 -3.04
C LEU A 233 37.39 -24.44 -2.63
N LYS A 234 36.34 -25.27 -2.55
CA LYS A 234 35.00 -24.83 -2.11
C LYS A 234 34.97 -24.32 -0.67
N ILE A 235 35.66 -24.99 0.25
CA ILE A 235 35.78 -24.52 1.63
C ILE A 235 36.59 -23.22 1.71
N LYS A 236 37.65 -23.11 0.90
CA LYS A 236 38.44 -21.87 0.80
C LYS A 236 37.59 -20.71 0.26
N GLU A 237 36.84 -20.92 -0.81
CA GLU A 237 35.93 -19.92 -1.40
C GLU A 237 34.94 -19.41 -0.33
N PHE A 238 34.42 -20.30 0.50
CA PHE A 238 33.55 -19.92 1.61
C PHE A 238 34.27 -19.10 2.69
N ALA A 239 35.47 -19.53 3.10
CA ALA A 239 36.26 -18.77 4.07
C ALA A 239 36.63 -17.37 3.54
N ASP A 240 37.02 -17.28 2.26
CA ASP A 240 37.34 -16.01 1.60
C ASP A 240 36.12 -15.08 1.57
N GLU A 241 34.92 -15.63 1.30
CA GLU A 241 33.68 -14.86 1.30
C GLU A 241 33.28 -14.40 2.71
N PHE A 242 33.42 -15.28 3.71
CA PHE A 242 33.18 -14.95 5.11
C PHE A 242 34.13 -13.85 5.59
N ASP A 243 35.43 -14.05 5.44
CA ASP A 243 36.47 -13.11 5.89
C ASP A 243 36.40 -11.78 5.13
N GLY A 244 36.20 -11.84 3.81
CA GLY A 244 36.31 -10.69 2.91
C GLY A 244 35.06 -9.81 2.88
N LYS A 245 33.87 -10.38 3.10
CA LYS A 245 32.60 -9.64 2.98
C LYS A 245 31.70 -9.80 4.18
N ILE A 246 31.29 -11.03 4.52
CA ILE A 246 30.24 -11.27 5.53
C ILE A 246 30.68 -10.72 6.88
N TYR A 247 31.88 -11.06 7.35
CA TYR A 247 32.36 -10.70 8.67
C TYR A 247 32.41 -9.17 8.86
N SER A 248 32.92 -8.43 7.89
CA SER A 248 33.05 -6.97 7.99
C SER A 248 31.71 -6.26 7.86
N GLN A 249 30.88 -6.64 6.87
CA GLN A 249 29.58 -5.99 6.63
C GLN A 249 28.59 -6.25 7.76
N VAL A 250 28.51 -7.48 8.27
CA VAL A 250 27.59 -7.81 9.36
C VAL A 250 28.05 -7.09 10.64
N ARG A 251 29.34 -7.06 10.97
CA ARG A 251 29.82 -6.29 12.14
C ARG A 251 29.60 -4.79 11.99
N GLU A 252 29.73 -4.25 10.79
CA GLU A 252 29.42 -2.85 10.51
C GLU A 252 27.96 -2.53 10.86
N TYR A 253 27.00 -3.35 10.43
CA TYR A 253 25.59 -3.06 10.65
C TYR A 253 25.06 -3.44 12.03
N PHE A 254 25.51 -4.56 12.59
CA PHE A 254 24.82 -5.21 13.72
C PHE A 254 25.60 -5.08 15.04
N GLY A 255 26.94 -4.95 15.01
CA GLY A 255 27.76 -4.81 16.21
C GLY A 255 28.87 -5.85 16.31
N THR A 256 29.05 -6.44 17.48
CA THR A 256 30.12 -7.37 17.80
C THR A 256 29.60 -8.71 18.32
N GLU A 257 30.26 -9.77 17.90
CA GLU A 257 30.09 -11.14 18.34
C GLU A 257 30.55 -11.32 19.80
N PRO A 258 30.05 -12.36 20.51
CA PRO A 258 30.58 -12.73 21.81
C PRO A 258 31.97 -13.38 21.69
N ASP A 259 32.64 -13.60 22.82
CA ASP A 259 33.96 -14.25 22.89
C ASP A 259 34.09 -15.03 24.21
N ILE A 260 33.46 -16.22 24.28
CA ILE A 260 33.45 -17.03 25.51
C ILE A 260 34.81 -17.70 25.79
N ASP A 261 35.58 -18.00 24.75
CA ASP A 261 36.80 -18.81 24.84
C ASP A 261 38.11 -18.01 24.65
N GLN A 262 38.02 -16.70 24.40
CA GLN A 262 39.12 -15.79 24.11
C GLN A 262 39.83 -16.09 22.77
N ASP A 263 39.11 -16.69 21.82
CA ASP A 263 39.55 -16.87 20.44
C ASP A 263 38.65 -16.05 19.49
N ALA A 264 39.22 -15.00 18.89
CA ALA A 264 38.49 -14.07 18.03
C ALA A 264 38.03 -14.64 16.67
N LYS A 265 38.03 -15.97 16.48
CA LYS A 265 37.58 -16.62 15.24
C LYS A 265 36.28 -17.37 15.46
N ILE A 266 35.37 -17.21 14.50
CA ILE A 266 34.08 -17.90 14.46
C ILE A 266 34.26 -19.35 14.00
N PHE A 267 33.65 -20.29 14.71
CA PHE A 267 33.60 -21.69 14.36
C PHE A 267 32.41 -21.91 13.41
N ILE A 268 32.66 -22.45 12.23
CA ILE A 268 31.62 -22.77 11.25
C ILE A 268 31.63 -24.27 11.03
N LEU A 269 30.54 -24.94 11.38
CA LEU A 269 30.32 -26.35 11.10
C LEU A 269 29.42 -26.49 9.88
N LEU A 270 29.98 -27.05 8.80
CA LEU A 270 29.21 -27.50 7.65
C LEU A 270 28.78 -28.94 7.88
N ASP A 271 27.52 -29.12 8.24
CA ASP A 271 26.90 -30.43 8.52
C ASP A 271 25.61 -30.59 7.71
N ASP A 272 25.18 -31.83 7.53
CA ASP A 272 23.86 -32.15 6.96
C ASP A 272 22.79 -31.94 8.04
N ILE A 273 22.10 -30.81 7.99
CA ILE A 273 21.14 -30.45 9.05
C ILE A 273 19.87 -31.27 8.84
N ARG A 274 19.72 -32.32 9.66
CA ARG A 274 18.54 -33.19 9.64
C ARG A 274 17.34 -32.54 10.30
N ASP A 275 16.43 -32.01 9.49
CA ASP A 275 15.16 -31.44 9.93
C ASP A 275 13.93 -32.22 9.43
N GLY A 276 14.15 -33.26 8.62
CA GLY A 276 13.12 -34.16 8.09
C GLY A 276 12.20 -33.57 7.03
N VAL A 277 12.37 -32.28 6.68
CA VAL A 277 11.55 -31.56 5.68
C VAL A 277 12.38 -30.70 4.70
N GLY A 278 13.68 -30.53 4.93
CA GLY A 278 14.62 -29.76 4.12
C GLY A 278 14.46 -28.23 4.18
N SER A 279 13.90 -27.70 5.27
CA SER A 279 13.56 -26.28 5.44
C SER A 279 14.60 -25.46 6.22
N PHE A 280 15.41 -26.06 7.08
CA PHE A 280 16.45 -25.39 7.87
C PHE A 280 17.77 -25.37 7.10
N ARG A 281 18.26 -24.17 6.80
CA ARG A 281 19.49 -23.96 6.01
C ARG A 281 20.72 -23.64 6.86
N GLY A 282 20.52 -23.42 8.16
CA GLY A 282 21.53 -23.04 9.13
C GLY A 282 20.88 -22.69 10.46
N TYR A 283 21.69 -22.56 11.51
CA TYR A 283 21.29 -21.99 12.80
C TYR A 283 22.49 -21.49 13.62
N PHE A 284 22.26 -20.49 14.46
CA PHE A 284 23.08 -20.17 15.63
C PHE A 284 22.42 -20.68 16.91
N TRP A 285 23.17 -21.41 17.74
CA TRP A 285 22.69 -21.88 19.04
C TRP A 285 23.39 -21.15 20.19
N SER A 286 22.66 -20.24 20.85
CA SER A 286 23.16 -19.44 21.97
C SER A 286 23.61 -20.27 23.18
N GLY A 287 23.17 -21.53 23.29
CA GLY A 287 23.64 -22.44 24.34
C GLY A 287 25.16 -22.65 24.34
N ASN A 288 25.82 -22.53 23.18
CA ASN A 288 27.28 -22.60 23.05
C ASN A 288 28.01 -21.43 23.73
N GLN A 289 27.28 -20.38 24.12
CA GLN A 289 27.79 -19.17 24.77
C GLN A 289 27.67 -19.23 26.30
N PHE A 290 27.49 -20.44 26.85
CA PHE A 290 27.47 -20.68 28.29
C PHE A 290 28.49 -21.73 28.69
N PRO A 291 29.03 -21.68 29.93
CA PRO A 291 29.86 -22.76 30.43
C PRO A 291 29.10 -24.09 30.49
N ARG A 292 29.81 -25.20 30.29
CA ARG A 292 29.24 -26.57 30.40
C ARG A 292 28.65 -26.89 31.77
N THR A 293 29.05 -26.15 32.80
CA THR A 293 28.46 -26.24 34.14
C THR A 293 27.03 -25.70 34.20
N GLN A 294 26.64 -24.83 33.26
CA GLN A 294 25.28 -24.28 33.13
C GLN A 294 24.49 -24.99 32.03
N VAL A 295 25.12 -25.17 30.86
CA VAL A 295 24.54 -25.85 29.69
C VAL A 295 25.43 -27.04 29.34
N PRO A 296 25.12 -28.27 29.80
CA PRO A 296 26.01 -29.42 29.63
C PRO A 296 26.40 -29.73 28.18
N SER A 297 25.52 -29.43 27.22
CA SER A 297 25.75 -29.61 25.79
C SER A 297 26.46 -28.44 25.10
N SER A 298 26.85 -27.40 25.83
CA SER A 298 27.57 -26.26 25.26
C SER A 298 28.93 -26.66 24.70
N ASN A 299 29.25 -26.15 23.51
CA ASN A 299 30.59 -26.25 22.95
C ASN A 299 31.56 -25.21 23.54
N GLU A 300 31.08 -24.19 24.27
CA GLU A 300 31.87 -23.05 24.76
C GLU A 300 32.65 -22.38 23.61
N LYS A 301 31.94 -22.07 22.52
CA LYS A 301 32.48 -21.59 21.22
C LYS A 301 31.48 -20.69 20.49
N GLU A 302 31.97 -19.69 19.77
CA GLU A 302 31.21 -18.89 18.79
C GLU A 302 30.95 -19.73 17.55
N MET A 303 29.90 -20.55 17.57
CA MET A 303 29.67 -21.58 16.57
C MET A 303 28.41 -21.34 15.72
N LEU A 304 28.59 -21.33 14.40
CA LEU A 304 27.54 -21.32 13.38
C LEU A 304 27.41 -22.71 12.76
N TYR A 305 26.17 -23.16 12.59
CA TYR A 305 25.84 -24.41 11.93
C TYR A 305 25.22 -24.07 10.59
N ILE A 306 25.79 -24.57 9.49
CA ILE A 306 25.34 -24.27 8.14
C ILE A 306 25.05 -25.56 7.41
N ASP A 307 23.88 -25.62 6.76
CA ASP A 307 23.47 -26.79 6.01
C ASP A 307 24.41 -27.01 4.82
N LEU A 308 25.11 -28.14 4.87
CA LEU A 308 26.01 -28.56 3.82
C LEU A 308 25.22 -28.97 2.57
N PHE A 309 24.13 -29.72 2.75
CA PHE A 309 23.40 -30.33 1.65
C PHE A 309 21.88 -30.38 1.94
N PRO A 310 21.03 -29.90 1.01
CA PRO A 310 21.36 -29.45 -0.33
C PRO A 310 21.95 -28.03 -0.41
N THR A 311 21.89 -27.24 0.67
CA THR A 311 22.08 -25.79 0.60
C THR A 311 23.45 -25.37 0.06
N PHE A 312 24.52 -25.60 0.80
CA PHE A 312 25.85 -25.10 0.45
C PHE A 312 26.39 -25.74 -0.83
N VAL A 313 26.18 -27.04 -1.01
CA VAL A 313 26.79 -27.78 -2.14
C VAL A 313 26.08 -27.50 -3.46
N LEU A 314 24.75 -27.42 -3.48
CA LEU A 314 24.01 -27.14 -4.71
C LEU A 314 23.91 -25.64 -5.00
N ASN A 315 23.91 -24.80 -3.97
CA ASN A 315 23.84 -23.34 -4.09
C ASN A 315 24.76 -22.64 -3.06
N PRO A 316 26.07 -22.56 -3.32
CA PRO A 316 27.03 -21.94 -2.40
C PRO A 316 26.67 -20.51 -1.99
N THR A 317 26.14 -19.70 -2.92
CA THR A 317 25.69 -18.34 -2.63
C THR A 317 24.58 -18.31 -1.58
N GLN A 318 23.64 -19.27 -1.64
CA GLN A 318 22.63 -19.42 -0.60
C GLN A 318 23.26 -19.81 0.74
N GLY A 319 24.28 -20.66 0.75
CA GLY A 319 25.04 -20.99 1.97
C GLY A 319 25.75 -19.77 2.57
N TYR A 320 26.35 -18.92 1.74
CA TYR A 320 26.98 -17.66 2.17
C TYR A 320 25.96 -16.70 2.76
N ARG A 321 24.80 -16.56 2.09
CA ARG A 321 23.69 -15.76 2.57
C ARG A 321 23.16 -16.25 3.92
N THR A 322 22.94 -17.56 4.07
CA THR A 322 22.56 -18.15 5.35
C THR A 322 23.62 -17.91 6.41
N THR A 323 24.91 -17.95 6.07
CA THR A 323 25.98 -17.63 7.03
C THR A 323 25.90 -16.18 7.52
N ALA A 324 25.57 -15.22 6.66
CA ALA A 324 25.32 -13.83 7.06
C ALA A 324 24.09 -13.71 7.98
N HIS A 325 23.02 -14.45 7.69
CA HIS A 325 21.82 -14.56 8.54
C HIS A 325 22.18 -15.07 9.93
N GLU A 326 22.83 -16.23 10.03
CA GLU A 326 23.17 -16.84 11.33
C GLU A 326 24.21 -16.03 12.13
N PHE A 327 25.17 -15.40 11.43
CA PHE A 327 26.14 -14.54 12.10
C PHE A 327 25.48 -13.31 12.71
N SER A 328 24.40 -12.80 12.11
CA SER A 328 23.64 -11.70 12.69
C SER A 328 22.91 -12.10 13.98
N HIS A 329 22.37 -13.32 14.08
CA HIS A 329 21.79 -13.83 15.34
C HIS A 329 22.84 -13.92 16.45
N MET A 330 24.06 -14.36 16.13
CA MET A 330 25.16 -14.39 17.10
C MET A 330 25.52 -13.00 17.64
N ILE A 331 25.62 -12.01 16.76
CA ILE A 331 25.88 -10.62 17.16
C ILE A 331 24.70 -10.05 17.96
N HIS A 332 23.47 -10.30 17.51
CA HIS A 332 22.26 -9.87 18.19
C HIS A 332 22.18 -10.46 19.61
N PHE A 333 22.55 -11.72 19.79
CA PHE A 333 22.63 -12.34 21.12
C PHE A 333 23.59 -11.57 22.04
N ASN A 334 24.79 -11.21 21.55
CA ASN A 334 25.77 -10.50 22.36
C ASN A 334 25.36 -9.04 22.66
N GLU A 335 24.85 -8.34 21.67
CA GLU A 335 24.52 -6.91 21.77
C GLU A 335 23.16 -6.68 22.46
N GLY A 336 22.20 -7.58 22.25
CA GLY A 336 20.77 -7.41 22.56
C GLY A 336 20.25 -8.23 23.72
N THR A 337 20.80 -9.41 24.00
CA THR A 337 20.30 -10.26 25.11
C THR A 337 20.69 -9.71 26.48
N GLN A 338 19.88 -10.02 27.50
CA GLN A 338 20.19 -9.78 28.91
C GLN A 338 19.66 -10.90 29.80
N VAL A 339 20.27 -11.06 30.99
CA VAL A 339 19.77 -11.99 32.01
C VAL A 339 19.01 -11.19 33.07
N VAL A 340 17.70 -11.44 33.19
CA VAL A 340 16.83 -10.81 34.19
C VAL A 340 16.30 -11.92 35.10
N ASN A 341 16.59 -11.84 36.40
CA ASN A 341 16.17 -12.84 37.40
C ASN A 341 16.55 -14.29 37.04
N GLY A 342 17.71 -14.49 36.42
CA GLY A 342 18.19 -15.81 36.00
C GLY A 342 17.54 -16.36 34.72
N VAL A 343 16.73 -15.56 34.04
CA VAL A 343 16.10 -15.91 32.76
C VAL A 343 16.72 -15.05 31.66
N LEU A 344 17.05 -15.68 30.53
CA LEU A 344 17.47 -14.97 29.33
C LEU A 344 16.27 -14.23 28.73
N LYS A 345 16.40 -12.92 28.59
CA LYS A 345 15.46 -12.08 27.87
C LYS A 345 16.11 -11.68 26.54
N GLU A 346 15.59 -12.28 25.48
CA GLU A 346 15.97 -12.03 24.09
C GLU A 346 14.96 -11.05 23.46
N GLU A 347 15.28 -10.58 22.26
CA GLU A 347 14.36 -9.83 21.41
C GLU A 347 13.21 -10.74 20.90
N GLU A 348 12.05 -10.16 20.59
CA GLU A 348 10.93 -10.87 19.99
C GLU A 348 11.31 -11.39 18.60
N ARG A 349 10.85 -12.62 18.31
CA ARG A 349 11.27 -13.37 17.11
C ARG A 349 11.06 -12.64 15.79
N TRP A 350 10.00 -11.86 15.64
CA TRP A 350 9.76 -11.09 14.41
C TRP A 350 10.81 -10.00 14.17
N ILE A 351 11.35 -9.36 15.21
CA ILE A 351 12.46 -8.41 15.05
C ILE A 351 13.75 -9.18 14.79
N ASP A 352 14.05 -10.20 15.60
CA ASP A 352 15.27 -11.01 15.47
C ASP A 352 15.43 -11.59 14.05
N GLU A 353 14.37 -12.20 13.53
CA GLU A 353 14.36 -12.79 12.18
C GLU A 353 14.29 -11.73 11.08
N GLY A 354 13.60 -10.60 11.30
CA GLY A 354 13.61 -9.47 10.37
C GLY A 354 15.00 -8.86 10.21
N VAL A 355 15.73 -8.70 11.31
CA VAL A 355 17.12 -8.23 11.35
C VAL A 355 18.05 -9.21 10.63
N ALA A 356 17.86 -10.51 10.85
CA ALA A 356 18.68 -11.54 10.19
C ALA A 356 18.41 -11.67 8.69
N GLN A 357 17.15 -11.54 8.25
CA GLN A 357 16.82 -11.41 6.83
C GLN A 357 17.40 -10.12 6.22
N TYR A 358 17.44 -9.02 6.98
CA TYR A 358 18.10 -7.80 6.52
C TYR A 358 19.62 -7.98 6.40
N ALA A 359 20.26 -8.77 7.27
CA ALA A 359 21.69 -9.12 7.15
C ALA A 359 21.99 -9.86 5.84
N SER A 360 21.10 -10.76 5.44
CA SER A 360 21.17 -11.41 4.13
C SER A 360 21.12 -10.40 2.97
N TYR A 361 20.24 -9.40 3.04
CA TYR A 361 20.19 -8.31 2.05
C TYR A 361 21.44 -7.42 2.11
N VAL A 362 22.00 -7.14 3.28
CA VAL A 362 23.24 -6.37 3.41
C VAL A 362 24.40 -7.04 2.67
N TYR A 363 24.46 -8.37 2.73
CA TYR A 363 25.48 -9.20 2.08
C TYR A 363 25.43 -9.13 0.55
N ASP A 364 24.28 -9.45 -0.07
CA ASP A 364 24.19 -9.64 -1.53
C ASP A 364 23.27 -8.65 -2.28
N LYS A 365 22.59 -7.75 -1.55
CA LYS A 365 21.63 -6.77 -2.09
C LYS A 365 20.46 -7.38 -2.86
N SER A 366 20.08 -8.62 -2.54
CA SER A 366 18.98 -9.33 -3.19
C SER A 366 17.85 -9.69 -2.20
N HIS A 367 16.64 -9.91 -2.73
CA HIS A 367 15.47 -10.33 -1.96
C HIS A 367 15.31 -11.86 -1.96
N THR A 368 14.52 -12.40 -1.02
CA THR A 368 14.22 -13.84 -0.93
C THR A 368 12.78 -14.15 -1.33
N THR A 369 12.51 -15.44 -1.59
CA THR A 369 11.15 -15.95 -1.79
C THR A 369 10.25 -15.82 -0.55
N ASN A 370 10.81 -15.58 0.64
CA ASN A 370 9.99 -15.29 1.83
C ASN A 370 9.19 -14.00 1.65
N LEU A 371 9.77 -12.99 0.99
CA LEU A 371 9.06 -11.77 0.62
C LEU A 371 7.91 -12.08 -0.36
N ASP A 372 8.12 -12.96 -1.33
CA ASP A 372 7.06 -13.39 -2.27
C ASP A 372 5.84 -13.98 -1.52
N GLU A 373 6.07 -14.77 -0.46
CA GLU A 373 4.99 -15.35 0.35
C GLU A 373 4.19 -14.29 1.10
N PHE A 374 4.86 -13.28 1.68
CA PHE A 374 4.16 -12.15 2.30
C PHE A 374 3.34 -11.34 1.29
N ILE A 375 3.90 -11.08 0.09
CA ILE A 375 3.18 -10.36 -0.97
C ILE A 375 1.88 -11.07 -1.36
N LYS A 376 1.88 -12.40 -1.34
CA LYS A 376 0.71 -13.24 -1.62
C LYS A 376 -0.30 -13.27 -0.47
N VAL A 377 0.15 -13.17 0.79
CA VAL A 377 -0.68 -13.31 1.99
C VAL A 377 -0.42 -12.13 2.95
N PRO A 378 -0.88 -10.91 2.62
CA PRO A 378 -0.53 -9.72 3.40
C PRO A 378 -1.29 -9.61 4.74
N ASP A 379 -2.33 -10.43 4.97
CA ASP A 379 -2.96 -10.67 6.27
C ASP A 379 -2.06 -11.56 7.19
N THR A 380 -0.74 -11.37 7.13
CA THR A 380 0.24 -12.04 7.98
C THR A 380 0.51 -11.20 9.21
N ILE A 381 0.51 -11.81 10.41
CA ILE A 381 0.83 -11.14 11.67
C ILE A 381 2.29 -10.66 11.64
N LEU A 382 2.50 -9.35 11.65
CA LEU A 382 3.85 -8.76 11.75
C LEU A 382 4.45 -8.99 13.14
N VAL A 383 3.71 -8.65 14.20
CA VAL A 383 4.15 -8.77 15.60
C VAL A 383 3.85 -10.19 16.09
N GLU A 384 4.68 -11.14 15.66
CA GLU A 384 4.55 -12.56 15.96
C GLU A 384 5.68 -13.04 16.88
N PRO A 385 5.49 -13.09 18.22
CA PRO A 385 6.52 -13.54 19.14
C PRO A 385 6.47 -15.06 19.41
N ARG A 386 5.43 -15.79 18.95
CA ARG A 386 5.22 -17.19 19.36
C ARG A 386 6.20 -18.12 18.64
N VAL A 387 7.08 -18.74 19.42
CA VAL A 387 8.06 -19.73 18.93
C VAL A 387 7.42 -20.87 18.14
N SER A 388 6.19 -21.28 18.48
CA SER A 388 5.46 -22.33 17.76
C SER A 388 5.14 -21.99 16.30
N VAL A 389 5.08 -20.70 15.94
CA VAL A 389 4.86 -20.26 14.55
C VAL A 389 6.17 -20.32 13.78
N TRP A 390 7.25 -19.78 14.35
CA TRP A 390 8.58 -19.74 13.74
C TRP A 390 9.22 -21.11 13.57
N LEU A 391 8.97 -22.04 14.49
CA LEU A 391 9.37 -23.45 14.39
C LEU A 391 8.29 -24.33 13.72
N GLY A 392 7.23 -23.70 13.20
CA GLY A 392 6.17 -24.40 12.47
C GLY A 392 6.58 -24.75 11.05
N SER A 393 5.69 -25.41 10.30
CA SER A 393 5.97 -25.87 8.94
C SER A 393 5.84 -24.80 7.84
N ASN A 394 5.36 -23.59 8.17
CA ASN A 394 5.12 -22.53 7.18
C ASN A 394 5.33 -21.09 7.71
N PRO A 395 6.53 -20.73 8.23
CA PRO A 395 6.83 -19.39 8.72
C PRO A 395 7.22 -18.39 7.61
N PHE A 396 7.23 -18.79 6.33
CA PHE A 396 7.84 -18.02 5.24
C PHE A 396 7.25 -16.62 5.04
N ALA A 397 5.93 -16.47 5.16
CA ALA A 397 5.29 -15.16 5.08
C ALA A 397 5.64 -14.26 6.29
N ASN A 398 5.82 -14.84 7.49
CA ASN A 398 6.27 -14.09 8.69
C ASN A 398 7.71 -13.58 8.51
N TYR A 399 8.59 -14.40 7.94
CA TYR A 399 9.92 -13.95 7.52
C TYR A 399 9.86 -12.80 6.53
N GLY A 400 8.98 -12.89 5.51
CA GLY A 400 8.79 -11.85 4.51
C GLY A 400 8.27 -10.53 5.08
N ALA A 401 7.24 -10.59 5.94
CA ALA A 401 6.67 -9.43 6.62
C ALA A 401 7.71 -8.73 7.50
N SER A 402 8.42 -9.52 8.32
CA SER A 402 9.45 -9.03 9.24
C SER A 402 10.61 -8.39 8.50
N TYR A 403 11.11 -9.05 7.45
CA TYR A 403 12.15 -8.50 6.58
C TYR A 403 11.73 -7.16 5.96
N LEU A 404 10.55 -7.12 5.34
CA LEU A 404 10.10 -5.93 4.63
C LEU A 404 9.87 -4.76 5.59
N PHE A 405 9.39 -5.03 6.80
CA PHE A 405 9.23 -4.01 7.83
C PHE A 405 10.59 -3.46 8.32
N ILE A 406 11.58 -4.33 8.60
CA ILE A 406 12.93 -3.88 8.96
C ILE A 406 13.58 -3.12 7.80
N PHE A 407 13.38 -3.57 6.57
CA PHE A 407 13.84 -2.87 5.37
C PHE A 407 13.25 -1.46 5.28
N TYR A 408 11.93 -1.33 5.46
CA TYR A 408 11.23 -0.04 5.51
C TYR A 408 11.79 0.87 6.62
N LEU A 409 12.01 0.33 7.82
CA LEU A 409 12.60 1.08 8.93
C LEU A 409 13.99 1.64 8.59
N MET A 410 14.85 0.80 8.01
CA MET A 410 16.22 1.21 7.66
C MET A 410 16.23 2.28 6.58
N GLU A 411 15.34 2.17 5.59
CA GLU A 411 15.26 3.11 4.48
C GLU A 411 14.77 4.50 4.93
N HIS A 412 13.70 4.54 5.73
CA HIS A 412 13.04 5.80 6.11
C HIS A 412 13.62 6.45 7.36
N TYR A 413 14.13 5.65 8.30
CA TYR A 413 14.57 6.14 9.61
C TYR A 413 16.07 5.90 9.89
N GLY A 414 16.77 5.14 9.03
CA GLY A 414 18.21 4.91 9.18
C GLY A 414 19.10 6.15 8.99
N GLY A 415 18.58 7.18 8.30
CA GLY A 415 19.26 8.46 8.09
C GLY A 415 20.59 8.33 7.32
N THR A 416 21.54 9.23 7.61
CA THR A 416 22.88 9.23 6.98
C THR A 416 23.78 8.08 7.43
N THR A 417 23.36 7.29 8.43
CA THR A 417 24.16 6.20 8.99
C THR A 417 23.27 5.05 9.44
N ILE A 418 22.69 4.33 8.47
CA ILE A 418 21.82 3.15 8.67
C ILE A 418 22.38 2.17 9.72
N PRO A 419 23.69 1.82 9.74
CA PRO A 419 24.25 0.97 10.78
C PRO A 419 24.02 1.44 12.22
N THR A 420 23.98 2.76 12.45
CA THR A 420 23.76 3.30 13.81
C THR A 420 22.33 3.06 14.27
N PHE A 421 21.35 3.28 13.39
CA PHE A 421 19.95 2.99 13.71
C PHE A 421 19.75 1.51 13.98
N MET A 422 20.31 0.63 13.13
CA MET A 422 20.25 -0.82 13.32
C MET A 422 20.85 -1.26 14.66
N ARG A 423 22.04 -0.76 15.02
CA ARG A 423 22.66 -1.06 16.32
C ARG A 423 21.85 -0.55 17.50
N ASN A 424 21.19 0.61 17.38
CA ASN A 424 20.34 1.12 18.46
C ASN A 424 19.13 0.21 18.70
N LEU A 425 18.51 -0.29 17.63
CA LEU A 425 17.41 -1.26 17.72
C LEU A 425 17.86 -2.54 18.42
N ILE A 426 18.97 -3.12 17.97
CA ILE A 426 19.53 -4.38 18.49
C ILE A 426 19.97 -4.29 19.95
N ARG A 427 20.52 -3.15 20.36
CA ARG A 427 21.03 -2.95 21.73
C ARG A 427 19.94 -2.64 22.74
N ASP A 428 18.74 -2.31 22.28
CA ASP A 428 17.64 -1.99 23.17
C ASP A 428 17.17 -3.23 23.94
N LYS A 429 16.98 -3.07 25.24
CA LYS A 429 16.71 -4.17 26.18
C LYS A 429 15.22 -4.35 26.50
N THR A 430 14.33 -3.50 25.96
CA THR A 430 12.89 -3.59 26.21
C THR A 430 12.22 -4.70 25.42
N ALA A 431 12.73 -5.03 24.23
CA ALA A 431 12.19 -5.96 23.24
C ALA A 431 10.82 -5.54 22.64
N GLY A 432 10.48 -6.11 21.49
CA GLY A 432 9.23 -5.98 20.76
C GLY A 432 8.96 -4.57 20.24
N ILE A 433 7.68 -4.20 20.24
CA ILE A 433 7.22 -2.86 19.83
C ILE A 433 7.97 -1.74 20.57
N GLU A 434 8.35 -1.97 21.84
CA GLU A 434 9.03 -0.95 22.64
C GLU A 434 10.47 -0.69 22.15
N SER A 435 11.21 -1.70 21.69
CA SER A 435 12.57 -1.48 21.15
C SER A 435 12.53 -0.68 19.84
N VAL A 436 11.51 -0.90 19.02
CA VAL A 436 11.24 -0.08 17.82
C VAL A 436 10.87 1.35 18.22
N ASN A 437 9.95 1.55 19.16
CA ASN A 437 9.59 2.88 19.66
C ASN A 437 10.79 3.64 20.22
N ASN A 438 11.68 2.97 20.96
CA ASN A 438 12.90 3.56 21.48
C ASN A 438 13.85 3.99 20.37
N SER A 439 13.97 3.20 19.31
CA SER A 439 14.77 3.53 18.13
C SER A 439 14.19 4.70 17.32
N LEU A 440 12.86 4.89 17.38
CA LEU A 440 12.15 5.99 16.73
C LEU A 440 12.15 7.30 17.55
N LYS A 441 12.76 7.31 18.75
CA LYS A 441 12.92 8.52 19.57
C LYS A 441 13.73 9.58 18.81
N GLY A 442 13.05 10.61 18.33
CA GLY A 442 13.64 11.69 17.52
C GLY A 442 12.91 11.94 16.20
N PHE A 443 12.10 10.98 15.73
CA PHE A 443 11.35 11.09 14.47
C PHE A 443 9.90 11.54 14.65
N ASN A 444 9.47 11.83 15.89
CA ASN A 444 8.10 12.24 16.23
C ASN A 444 7.03 11.29 15.66
N THR A 445 7.29 9.99 15.73
CA THR A 445 6.42 8.90 15.26
C THR A 445 6.46 7.75 16.25
N THR A 446 5.52 6.82 16.12
CA THR A 446 5.45 5.59 16.92
C THR A 446 5.41 4.38 16.01
N PHE A 447 5.68 3.19 16.56
CA PHE A 447 5.48 1.93 15.85
C PHE A 447 4.09 1.83 15.23
N THR A 448 3.04 2.24 15.94
CA THR A 448 1.66 2.21 15.44
C THR A 448 1.42 3.11 14.23
N ASP A 449 2.16 4.22 14.11
CA ASP A 449 2.07 5.12 12.97
C ASP A 449 2.92 4.58 11.81
N VAL A 450 4.13 4.12 12.09
CA VAL A 450 5.02 3.48 11.11
C VAL A 450 4.39 2.22 10.51
N PHE A 451 3.74 1.39 11.31
CA PHE A 451 3.02 0.21 10.83
C PHE A 451 1.90 0.58 9.85
N ALA A 452 1.17 1.66 10.13
CA ALA A 452 0.09 2.11 9.25
C ALA A 452 0.64 2.65 7.92
N ASP A 453 1.72 3.43 7.96
CA ASP A 453 2.41 3.91 6.75
C ASP A 453 3.02 2.75 5.94
N TRP A 454 3.63 1.76 6.62
CA TRP A 454 4.18 0.55 6.00
C TRP A 454 3.10 -0.31 5.33
N ALA A 455 1.94 -0.49 5.98
CA ALA A 455 0.80 -1.19 5.38
C ALA A 455 0.32 -0.48 4.10
N ILE A 456 0.27 0.86 4.10
CA ILE A 456 -0.05 1.62 2.89
C ILE A 456 1.05 1.46 1.83
N ALA A 457 2.32 1.54 2.21
CA ALA A 457 3.47 1.43 1.30
C ALA A 457 3.51 0.09 0.57
N ASN A 458 3.16 -1.00 1.24
CA ASN A 458 3.09 -2.34 0.67
C ASN A 458 2.09 -2.45 -0.49
N PHE A 459 1.08 -1.57 -0.55
CA PHE A 459 0.11 -1.55 -1.63
C PHE A 459 0.29 -0.40 -2.60
N LEU A 460 0.69 0.78 -2.11
CA LEU A 460 0.81 1.94 -2.98
C LEU A 460 2.13 1.93 -3.76
N ASP A 461 3.22 1.50 -3.12
CA ASP A 461 4.58 1.40 -3.67
C ASP A 461 4.99 2.64 -4.49
N LYS A 462 4.77 3.84 -3.92
CA LYS A 462 4.97 5.11 -4.61
C LYS A 462 5.57 6.19 -3.72
N THR A 463 6.71 6.75 -4.13
CA THR A 463 7.41 7.79 -3.36
C THR A 463 7.30 9.18 -3.98
N ARG A 464 6.85 9.30 -5.23
CA ARG A 464 6.76 10.57 -5.97
C ARG A 464 5.37 10.86 -6.50
N LYS A 465 5.05 12.15 -6.62
CA LYS A 465 3.89 12.66 -7.34
C LYS A 465 4.15 12.68 -8.85
N LEU A 466 3.10 12.85 -9.66
CA LEU A 466 3.17 12.98 -11.12
C LEU A 466 4.09 14.14 -11.55
N GLU A 467 4.14 15.21 -10.77
CA GLU A 467 5.01 16.38 -10.98
C GLU A 467 6.46 16.18 -10.47
N GLY A 468 6.76 15.04 -9.84
CA GLY A 468 8.09 14.67 -9.35
C GLY A 468 8.41 15.09 -7.90
N SER A 469 7.52 15.80 -7.19
CA SER A 469 7.67 16.10 -5.77
C SER A 469 7.42 14.85 -4.89
N PRO A 470 7.93 14.75 -3.65
CA PRO A 470 7.65 13.60 -2.78
C PRO A 470 6.16 13.42 -2.48
N LEU A 471 5.66 12.18 -2.56
CA LEU A 471 4.31 11.81 -2.12
C LEU A 471 4.37 11.39 -0.65
N ASN A 472 3.68 12.14 0.24
CA ASN A 472 3.70 11.92 1.69
C ASN A 472 5.13 11.74 2.27
N ASP A 473 6.04 12.65 1.91
CA ASP A 473 7.47 12.58 2.24
C ASP A 473 8.18 11.30 1.78
N GLY A 474 7.59 10.56 0.84
CA GLY A 474 8.09 9.28 0.33
C GLY A 474 7.64 8.05 1.15
N LYS A 475 6.89 8.24 2.24
CA LYS A 475 6.58 7.16 3.21
C LYS A 475 5.68 6.05 2.68
N TRP A 476 4.96 6.27 1.58
CA TRP A 476 4.04 5.28 0.99
C TRP A 476 4.65 4.52 -0.20
N GLY A 477 5.97 4.41 -0.21
CA GLY A 477 6.71 3.58 -1.16
C GLY A 477 8.10 3.25 -0.64
N TYR A 478 8.90 2.68 -1.52
CA TYR A 478 10.27 2.27 -1.27
C TYR A 478 11.25 3.02 -2.18
N ALA A 479 12.52 3.18 -1.80
CA ALA A 479 13.50 3.84 -2.67
C ALA A 479 13.83 2.99 -3.91
N VAL A 480 13.66 1.67 -3.79
CA VAL A 480 13.63 0.72 -4.90
C VAL A 480 12.18 0.61 -5.38
N ASP A 481 11.59 1.72 -5.83
CA ASP A 481 10.21 1.75 -6.35
C ASP A 481 10.13 1.56 -7.87
N ASN A 482 8.91 1.24 -8.28
CA ASN A 482 8.47 1.15 -9.66
C ASN A 482 7.90 2.48 -10.21
N ASP A 483 8.14 3.62 -9.56
CA ASP A 483 7.49 4.90 -9.96
C ASP A 483 7.82 5.27 -11.42
N PHE A 484 9.03 4.92 -11.87
CA PHE A 484 9.50 5.17 -13.23
C PHE A 484 10.18 3.97 -13.88
N ASP A 485 10.58 2.96 -13.10
CA ASP A 485 11.28 1.77 -13.59
C ASP A 485 10.61 0.50 -13.07
N THR A 486 9.75 -0.10 -13.91
CA THR A 486 9.03 -1.34 -13.58
C THR A 486 9.93 -2.57 -13.45
N THR A 487 11.25 -2.43 -13.67
CA THR A 487 12.23 -3.50 -13.45
C THR A 487 12.74 -3.55 -12.01
N ASN A 488 12.53 -2.48 -11.22
CA ASN A 488 12.87 -2.40 -9.80
C ASN A 488 11.75 -3.00 -8.95
N ASN A 489 11.71 -4.32 -8.84
CA ASN A 489 10.69 -5.01 -8.06
C ASN A 489 11.25 -5.52 -6.73
N LEU A 490 10.53 -5.21 -5.64
CA LEU A 490 10.72 -5.88 -4.36
C LEU A 490 10.08 -7.28 -4.40
N GLY A 491 10.93 -8.30 -4.45
CA GLY A 491 10.57 -9.72 -4.50
C GLY A 491 11.45 -10.50 -5.48
N VAL A 492 11.24 -11.82 -5.58
CA VAL A 492 11.98 -12.70 -6.51
C VAL A 492 11.08 -13.09 -7.68
N ASN A 493 9.92 -13.67 -7.37
CA ASN A 493 8.93 -14.10 -8.36
C ASN A 493 7.61 -13.33 -8.25
N GLN A 494 7.46 -12.54 -7.19
CA GLN A 494 6.39 -11.58 -7.02
C GLN A 494 6.99 -10.19 -6.98
N SER A 495 6.15 -9.19 -7.23
CA SER A 495 6.46 -7.78 -7.04
C SER A 495 5.37 -7.15 -6.21
N LEU A 496 5.71 -6.08 -5.49
CA LEU A 496 4.70 -5.15 -5.01
C LEU A 496 3.87 -4.62 -6.21
N PRO A 497 2.60 -4.26 -5.97
CA PRO A 497 1.89 -4.22 -4.69
C PRO A 497 1.43 -5.60 -4.15
N VAL A 498 1.18 -5.67 -2.84
CA VAL A 498 0.58 -6.85 -2.20
C VAL A 498 -0.79 -7.23 -2.81
N LYS A 499 -1.16 -8.51 -2.73
CA LYS A 499 -2.41 -9.00 -3.32
C LYS A 499 -3.64 -8.49 -2.55
N PHE A 500 -4.74 -8.27 -3.29
CA PHE A 500 -6.02 -7.93 -2.70
C PHE A 500 -6.59 -9.10 -1.88
N SER A 501 -7.09 -8.81 -0.69
CA SER A 501 -7.89 -9.73 0.12
C SER A 501 -9.28 -9.94 -0.50
N GLU A 502 -9.87 -8.86 -1.04
CA GLU A 502 -11.18 -8.91 -1.70
C GLU A 502 -11.27 -7.86 -2.82
N ARG A 503 -12.11 -8.15 -3.83
CA ARG A 503 -12.52 -7.17 -4.85
C ARG A 503 -14.04 -7.05 -4.86
N VAL A 504 -14.54 -5.83 -4.66
CA VAL A 504 -15.96 -5.51 -4.59
C VAL A 504 -16.34 -4.61 -5.76
N ILE A 505 -17.35 -5.04 -6.52
CA ILE A 505 -17.98 -4.24 -7.59
C ILE A 505 -19.31 -3.71 -7.06
N LEU A 506 -19.41 -2.39 -6.90
CA LEU A 506 -20.60 -1.71 -6.40
C LEU A 506 -21.66 -1.55 -7.49
N GLY A 507 -22.85 -2.08 -7.23
CA GLY A 507 -24.07 -1.77 -7.99
C GLY A 507 -24.72 -0.46 -7.53
N PRO A 508 -25.87 -0.07 -8.13
CA PRO A 508 -26.58 1.16 -7.79
C PRO A 508 -26.95 1.32 -6.31
N ASN A 509 -27.24 0.20 -5.63
CA ASN A 509 -27.61 0.19 -4.22
C ASN A 509 -26.41 0.08 -3.26
N GLY A 510 -25.18 0.00 -3.79
CA GLY A 510 -23.98 -0.28 -3.01
C GLY A 510 -23.81 -1.76 -2.65
N ALA A 511 -22.93 -2.03 -1.69
CA ALA A 511 -22.66 -3.35 -1.15
C ALA A 511 -22.29 -3.26 0.35
N VAL A 512 -22.64 -4.30 1.10
CA VAL A 512 -22.18 -4.54 2.48
C VAL A 512 -21.45 -5.88 2.49
N ARG A 513 -20.33 -5.95 3.20
CA ARG A 513 -19.47 -7.13 3.33
C ARG A 513 -18.93 -7.23 4.75
N SER A 514 -18.70 -8.45 5.20
CA SER A 514 -18.06 -8.75 6.47
C SER A 514 -16.83 -9.60 6.21
N ALA A 515 -15.74 -9.30 6.90
CA ALA A 515 -14.47 -10.01 6.80
C ALA A 515 -13.75 -9.99 8.16
N ASN A 516 -12.53 -10.52 8.20
CA ASN A 516 -11.72 -10.56 9.41
C ASN A 516 -10.23 -10.45 9.06
N VAL A 517 -9.49 -9.79 9.93
CA VAL A 517 -8.06 -9.47 9.76
C VAL A 517 -7.29 -9.84 11.03
N ASN A 518 -6.07 -10.31 10.87
CA ASN A 518 -5.17 -10.63 11.97
C ASN A 518 -4.67 -9.37 12.70
N PRO A 519 -4.28 -9.47 13.99
CA PRO A 519 -3.64 -8.37 14.69
C PRO A 519 -2.29 -8.02 14.07
N TRP A 520 -1.97 -6.73 14.00
CA TRP A 520 -0.76 -6.22 13.34
C TRP A 520 -0.62 -6.74 11.90
N ALA A 521 -1.75 -6.83 11.21
CA ALA A 521 -1.87 -7.14 9.79
C ALA A 521 -2.88 -6.19 9.12
N ALA A 522 -2.98 -6.26 7.80
CA ALA A 522 -3.90 -5.44 7.02
C ALA A 522 -4.57 -6.25 5.90
N ASP A 523 -5.82 -5.93 5.63
CA ASP A 523 -6.53 -6.38 4.45
C ASP A 523 -6.53 -5.31 3.36
N TYR A 524 -6.58 -5.73 2.09
CA TYR A 524 -6.56 -4.82 0.95
C TYR A 524 -7.77 -5.08 0.07
N ILE A 525 -8.74 -4.19 0.12
CA ILE A 525 -10.05 -4.39 -0.50
C ILE A 525 -10.22 -3.40 -1.63
N GLU A 526 -10.25 -3.91 -2.86
CA GLU A 526 -10.53 -3.09 -4.03
C GLU A 526 -12.02 -2.79 -4.13
N ILE A 527 -12.38 -1.52 -4.24
CA ILE A 527 -13.74 -1.05 -4.47
C ILE A 527 -13.78 -0.37 -5.83
N SER A 528 -14.59 -0.94 -6.72
CA SER A 528 -14.83 -0.50 -8.10
C SER A 528 -16.35 -0.45 -8.37
N GLY A 529 -16.81 0.18 -9.46
CA GLY A 529 -18.22 0.12 -9.87
C GLY A 529 -18.85 1.46 -10.24
N ASN A 530 -20.10 1.67 -9.81
CA ASN A 530 -20.93 2.82 -10.18
C ASN A 530 -20.30 4.19 -9.84
N THR A 531 -20.84 5.27 -10.40
CA THR A 531 -20.30 6.63 -10.29
C THR A 531 -21.18 7.49 -9.36
N GLY A 532 -20.55 8.32 -8.53
CA GLY A 532 -21.24 9.27 -7.64
C GLY A 532 -20.45 9.54 -6.35
N ASN A 533 -21.12 10.10 -5.34
CA ASN A 533 -20.52 10.26 -4.01
C ASN A 533 -20.61 8.93 -3.26
N LEU A 534 -19.46 8.32 -3.05
CA LEU A 534 -19.34 7.01 -2.43
C LEU A 534 -19.13 7.18 -0.92
N ASN A 535 -20.14 6.82 -0.14
CA ASN A 535 -20.04 6.68 1.31
C ASN A 535 -19.50 5.29 1.67
N LEU A 536 -18.29 5.27 2.23
CA LEU A 536 -17.63 4.09 2.76
C LEU A 536 -17.87 4.02 4.27
N GLY A 537 -18.74 3.10 4.71
CA GLY A 537 -18.94 2.81 6.14
C GLY A 537 -18.02 1.69 6.59
N PHE A 538 -17.52 1.78 7.82
CA PHE A 538 -16.71 0.76 8.48
C PHE A 538 -17.20 0.55 9.91
N ASP A 539 -17.25 -0.70 10.36
CA ASP A 539 -17.66 -1.10 11.71
C ASP A 539 -16.81 -2.30 12.15
N GLY A 540 -15.82 -2.05 13.00
CA GLY A 540 -14.90 -3.06 13.53
C GLY A 540 -15.34 -3.64 14.86
N ASP A 541 -14.77 -4.78 15.25
CA ASP A 541 -14.98 -5.36 16.57
C ASP A 541 -14.51 -4.44 17.72
N ASP A 542 -15.43 -4.06 18.61
CA ASP A 542 -15.23 -3.24 19.81
C ASP A 542 -14.09 -3.70 20.75
N ARG A 543 -13.64 -4.96 20.65
CA ARG A 543 -12.62 -5.54 21.53
C ARG A 543 -11.19 -5.16 21.15
N THR A 544 -10.98 -4.54 19.99
CA THR A 544 -9.64 -4.16 19.50
C THR A 544 -9.63 -2.72 18.98
N THR A 545 -8.47 -2.27 18.50
CA THR A 545 -8.30 -0.97 17.84
C THR A 545 -8.00 -1.18 16.36
N PHE A 546 -8.87 -0.63 15.52
CA PHE A 546 -8.67 -0.54 14.08
C PHE A 546 -8.12 0.82 13.69
N LYS A 547 -7.27 0.83 12.67
CA LYS A 547 -7.15 1.98 11.75
C LYS A 547 -7.70 1.51 10.41
N THR A 548 -8.31 2.42 9.63
CA THR A 548 -8.84 2.07 8.32
C THR A 548 -8.49 3.16 7.34
N ALA A 549 -7.57 2.87 6.42
CA ALA A 549 -7.15 3.79 5.37
C ALA A 549 -7.97 3.60 4.10
N VAL A 550 -8.16 4.68 3.35
CA VAL A 550 -8.85 4.72 2.06
C VAL A 550 -7.89 5.32 1.04
N ILE A 551 -7.32 4.47 0.19
CA ILE A 551 -6.41 4.86 -0.88
C ILE A 551 -7.24 5.20 -2.12
N LYS A 552 -7.29 6.49 -2.48
CA LYS A 552 -8.05 7.03 -3.61
C LYS A 552 -7.12 7.20 -4.82
N ARG A 553 -7.45 6.58 -5.95
CA ARG A 553 -6.61 6.56 -7.17
C ARG A 553 -7.41 6.90 -8.42
N GLY A 554 -6.75 7.56 -9.37
CA GLY A 554 -7.30 7.83 -10.69
C GLY A 554 -6.21 8.07 -11.73
N PRO A 555 -6.53 7.96 -13.04
CA PRO A 555 -5.53 8.00 -14.11
C PRO A 555 -4.85 9.37 -14.31
N LYS A 556 -5.41 10.44 -13.73
CA LYS A 556 -4.95 11.83 -13.93
C LYS A 556 -4.63 12.58 -12.64
N VAL A 557 -4.62 11.88 -11.50
CA VAL A 557 -4.37 12.50 -10.19
C VAL A 557 -3.38 11.66 -9.41
N ASP A 558 -2.62 12.32 -8.55
CA ASP A 558 -1.81 11.60 -7.57
C ASP A 558 -2.70 10.82 -6.61
N PRO A 559 -2.27 9.60 -6.22
CA PRO A 559 -2.93 8.87 -5.16
C PRO A 559 -2.99 9.71 -3.89
N SER A 560 -4.10 9.59 -3.17
CA SER A 560 -4.25 10.22 -1.86
C SER A 560 -4.83 9.22 -0.88
N VAL A 561 -4.37 9.28 0.37
CA VAL A 561 -4.84 8.39 1.43
C VAL A 561 -5.53 9.20 2.51
N GLU A 562 -6.67 8.70 2.97
CA GLU A 562 -7.44 9.31 4.04
C GLU A 562 -7.89 8.22 5.00
N TYR A 563 -7.81 8.48 6.31
CA TYR A 563 -8.26 7.53 7.31
C TYR A 563 -9.73 7.78 7.64
N ILE A 564 -10.50 6.70 7.77
CA ILE A 564 -11.84 6.77 8.35
C ILE A 564 -11.70 7.04 9.84
N TYR A 565 -12.30 8.12 10.33
CA TYR A 565 -12.37 8.37 11.78
C TYR A 565 -13.29 7.33 12.42
N LEU A 566 -12.74 6.53 13.33
CA LEU A 566 -13.48 5.51 14.07
C LEU A 566 -13.75 6.01 15.49
N ASN A 567 -15.01 5.90 15.93
CA ASN A 567 -15.40 6.26 17.29
C ASN A 567 -15.01 5.17 18.32
N SER A 568 -15.42 5.35 19.58
CA SER A 568 -15.16 4.37 20.65
C SER A 568 -15.77 2.97 20.42
N LYS A 569 -16.61 2.82 19.39
CA LYS A 569 -17.22 1.57 18.93
C LYS A 569 -16.62 1.06 17.63
N GLN A 570 -15.40 1.51 17.31
CA GLN A 570 -14.67 1.12 16.09
C GLN A 570 -15.48 1.33 14.79
N ALA A 571 -16.44 2.26 14.81
CA ALA A 571 -17.36 2.53 13.71
C ALA A 571 -17.20 3.96 13.19
N GLY A 572 -17.32 4.13 11.88
CA GLY A 572 -17.17 5.41 11.20
C GLY A 572 -17.50 5.33 9.72
N ASN A 573 -17.44 6.46 9.03
CA ASN A 573 -17.60 6.51 7.59
C ASN A 573 -16.77 7.62 6.94
N LEU A 574 -16.49 7.45 5.65
CA LEU A 574 -15.82 8.43 4.81
C LEU A 574 -16.55 8.56 3.47
N VAL A 575 -16.78 9.79 3.02
CA VAL A 575 -17.40 10.06 1.72
C VAL A 575 -16.32 10.41 0.68
N VAL A 576 -16.13 9.54 -0.30
CA VAL A 576 -15.30 9.78 -1.48
C VAL A 576 -16.15 10.46 -2.56
N GLN A 577 -15.79 11.69 -2.87
CA GLN A 577 -16.58 12.60 -3.69
C GLN A 577 -16.23 12.45 -5.16
N ASN A 578 -17.23 12.41 -6.05
CA ASN A 578 -17.06 12.12 -7.48
C ASN A 578 -16.22 10.85 -7.69
N TYR A 579 -16.61 9.76 -7.06
CA TYR A 579 -16.02 8.47 -7.33
C TYR A 579 -16.60 7.87 -8.62
N GLY A 580 -15.83 7.05 -9.32
CA GLY A 580 -16.26 6.24 -10.46
C GLY A 580 -15.75 6.74 -11.81
N ALA A 581 -16.10 6.03 -12.88
CA ALA A 581 -15.52 6.23 -14.20
C ALA A 581 -15.62 7.68 -14.71
N GLY A 582 -14.51 8.24 -15.19
CA GLY A 582 -14.43 9.60 -15.74
C GLY A 582 -14.25 10.71 -14.70
N ASN A 583 -14.21 10.39 -13.41
CA ASN A 583 -13.94 11.35 -12.35
C ASN A 583 -12.48 11.30 -11.85
N SER A 584 -12.14 12.20 -10.90
CA SER A 584 -10.82 12.28 -10.29
C SER A 584 -10.36 10.96 -9.68
N TYR A 585 -11.24 10.22 -9.01
CA TYR A 585 -10.93 8.92 -8.42
C TYR A 585 -11.83 7.84 -9.02
N GLU A 586 -11.24 6.91 -9.76
CA GLU A 586 -11.97 5.83 -10.43
C GLU A 586 -11.92 4.52 -9.65
N ASN A 587 -10.92 4.37 -8.77
CA ASN A 587 -10.68 3.18 -7.97
C ASN A 587 -10.30 3.58 -6.55
N VAL A 588 -10.87 2.89 -5.57
CA VAL A 588 -10.56 3.09 -4.17
C VAL A 588 -10.17 1.76 -3.54
N VAL A 589 -9.16 1.78 -2.67
CA VAL A 589 -8.76 0.61 -1.90
C VAL A 589 -8.95 0.91 -0.43
N LEU A 590 -9.81 0.13 0.21
CA LEU A 590 -10.02 0.17 1.65
C LEU A 590 -8.96 -0.74 2.30
N VAL A 591 -8.24 -0.22 3.29
CA VAL A 591 -7.17 -0.92 4.01
C VAL A 591 -7.50 -0.96 5.51
N PRO A 592 -8.35 -1.91 5.95
CA PRO A 592 -8.56 -2.19 7.37
C PRO A 592 -7.30 -2.79 7.97
N MET A 593 -6.87 -2.27 9.12
CA MET A 593 -5.69 -2.77 9.82
C MET A 593 -5.95 -2.79 11.33
N VAL A 594 -5.52 -3.87 11.98
CA VAL A 594 -5.61 -3.98 13.44
C VAL A 594 -4.30 -3.53 14.05
N THR A 595 -4.37 -2.53 14.92
CA THR A 595 -3.21 -1.84 15.51
C THR A 595 -3.02 -2.18 16.99
N ALA A 596 -3.41 -3.39 17.36
CA ALA A 596 -3.33 -3.90 18.72
C ALA A 596 -3.12 -5.42 18.74
N THR A 597 -2.49 -5.91 19.80
CA THR A 597 -2.29 -7.34 20.02
C THR A 597 -3.61 -7.97 20.51
N ALA A 598 -4.44 -8.45 19.58
CA ALA A 598 -5.76 -9.01 19.87
C ALA A 598 -5.72 -10.52 20.21
N ASN A 599 -4.85 -10.93 21.14
CA ASN A 599 -4.59 -12.34 21.50
C ASN A 599 -4.31 -13.28 20.31
N TYR A 600 -3.83 -12.73 19.19
CA TYR A 600 -3.57 -13.47 17.94
C TYR A 600 -4.83 -14.10 17.31
N GLU A 601 -6.02 -13.66 17.72
CA GLU A 601 -7.29 -14.01 17.06
C GLU A 601 -7.62 -13.00 15.97
N LYS A 602 -8.22 -13.47 14.88
CA LYS A 602 -8.73 -12.57 13.84
C LYS A 602 -9.88 -11.72 14.37
N MET A 603 -9.86 -10.44 14.01
CA MET A 603 -10.85 -9.47 14.42
C MET A 603 -11.83 -9.21 13.29
N ASN A 604 -13.11 -9.34 13.58
CA ASN A 604 -14.17 -9.15 12.59
C ASN A 604 -14.36 -7.66 12.31
N TYR A 605 -14.72 -7.35 11.07
CA TYR A 605 -15.22 -6.04 10.69
C TYR A 605 -16.27 -6.18 9.59
N THR A 606 -17.14 -5.19 9.51
CA THR A 606 -18.09 -5.00 8.41
C THR A 606 -17.75 -3.70 7.72
N PHE A 607 -17.76 -3.71 6.40
CA PHE A 607 -17.65 -2.49 5.61
C PHE A 607 -18.80 -2.39 4.61
N SER A 608 -19.10 -1.17 4.21
CA SER A 608 -20.11 -0.88 3.21
C SER A 608 -19.61 0.18 2.25
N GLY A 609 -19.95 0.04 0.98
CA GLY A 609 -19.82 1.10 -0.01
C GLY A 609 -21.19 1.40 -0.56
N THR A 610 -21.69 2.62 -0.37
CA THR A 610 -23.00 3.03 -0.87
C THR A 610 -22.95 4.41 -1.48
N PHE A 611 -23.82 4.65 -2.46
CA PHE A 611 -24.09 6.00 -2.96
C PHE A 611 -25.21 6.69 -2.16
N ALA A 612 -25.73 6.00 -1.13
CA ALA A 612 -26.68 6.56 -0.19
C ALA A 612 -25.97 7.42 0.86
N ASP A 613 -26.28 8.72 0.83
CA ASP A 613 -25.72 9.72 1.74
C ASP A 613 -26.71 10.05 2.88
N LEU A 614 -26.20 10.43 4.06
CA LEU A 614 -27.00 11.02 5.13
C LEU A 614 -26.71 12.51 5.16
N LYS A 615 -27.62 13.31 4.62
CA LYS A 615 -27.49 14.76 4.57
C LYS A 615 -28.04 15.37 5.85
N VAL A 616 -27.25 16.24 6.48
CA VAL A 616 -27.69 17.09 7.59
C VAL A 616 -27.74 18.53 7.10
N GLY A 617 -28.88 19.19 7.24
CA GLY A 617 -29.07 20.59 6.86
C GLY A 617 -29.54 21.42 8.04
N LEU A 618 -29.01 22.64 8.13
CA LEU A 618 -29.40 23.63 9.13
C LEU A 618 -29.96 24.87 8.43
N PHE A 619 -31.17 25.27 8.80
CA PHE A 619 -31.84 26.41 8.17
C PHE A 619 -32.48 27.32 9.23
N PRO A 620 -32.49 28.64 9.04
CA PRO A 620 -33.32 29.52 9.85
C PRO A 620 -34.78 29.12 9.73
N ASN A 621 -35.50 29.07 10.85
CA ASN A 621 -36.91 28.76 10.82
C ASN A 621 -37.72 29.91 10.19
N PRO A 622 -38.51 29.63 9.13
CA PRO A 622 -39.21 30.68 8.39
C PRO A 622 -40.36 31.33 9.16
N ILE A 623 -40.78 30.72 10.28
CA ILE A 623 -41.89 31.20 11.13
C ILE A 623 -41.35 31.71 12.47
N PHE A 624 -40.42 30.98 13.10
CA PHE A 624 -39.89 31.31 14.42
C PHE A 624 -38.48 31.89 14.30
N GLU A 625 -38.36 33.21 14.48
CA GLU A 625 -37.13 33.96 14.15
C GLU A 625 -35.88 33.55 14.97
N ASN A 626 -36.05 32.83 16.08
CA ASN A 626 -35.00 32.33 16.97
C ASN A 626 -34.84 30.80 16.93
N GLU A 627 -35.43 30.11 15.96
CA GLU A 627 -35.29 28.66 15.82
C GLU A 627 -34.47 28.26 14.60
N ILE A 628 -33.71 27.18 14.74
CA ILE A 628 -33.02 26.49 13.66
C ILE A 628 -33.82 25.23 13.32
N HIS A 629 -34.14 25.03 12.04
CA HIS A 629 -34.56 23.75 11.50
C HIS A 629 -33.34 22.85 11.32
N VAL A 630 -33.36 21.69 11.96
CA VAL A 630 -32.39 20.63 11.75
C VAL A 630 -33.06 19.55 10.92
N VAL A 631 -32.58 19.34 9.69
CA VAL A 631 -33.11 18.34 8.76
C VAL A 631 -32.10 17.23 8.58
N VAL A 632 -32.54 15.99 8.69
CA VAL A 632 -31.73 14.80 8.39
C VAL A 632 -32.43 14.00 7.32
N ARG A 633 -31.72 13.73 6.22
CA ARG A 633 -32.28 13.06 5.03
C ARG A 633 -31.34 12.00 4.49
N THR A 634 -31.88 10.91 3.99
CA THR A 634 -31.16 9.93 3.17
C THR A 634 -31.95 9.66 1.87
N PRO A 635 -31.32 9.19 0.77
CA PRO A 635 -32.06 8.81 -0.44
C PRO A 635 -32.92 7.55 -0.25
N LEU A 636 -32.65 6.74 0.79
CA LEU A 636 -33.41 5.53 1.10
C LEU A 636 -34.28 5.74 2.35
N LYS A 637 -35.18 4.78 2.64
CA LYS A 637 -35.96 4.79 3.88
C LYS A 637 -35.04 4.51 5.08
N PHE A 638 -35.26 5.21 6.19
CA PHE A 638 -34.65 4.86 7.48
C PHE A 638 -35.27 3.58 8.06
N SER A 639 -34.47 2.67 8.60
CA SER A 639 -34.96 1.48 9.32
C SER A 639 -35.53 1.82 10.70
N ALA A 640 -35.04 2.90 11.32
CA ALA A 640 -35.54 3.50 12.56
C ALA A 640 -35.27 5.01 12.57
N ALA A 641 -35.93 5.77 13.45
CA ALA A 641 -35.71 7.21 13.56
C ALA A 641 -34.21 7.52 13.79
N PRO A 642 -33.61 8.46 13.03
CA PRO A 642 -32.21 8.82 13.19
C PRO A 642 -31.96 9.45 14.56
N ARG A 643 -30.82 9.14 15.16
CA ARG A 643 -30.35 9.73 16.41
C ARG A 643 -29.55 10.97 16.08
N VAL A 644 -29.93 12.11 16.64
CA VAL A 644 -29.23 13.38 16.42
C VAL A 644 -28.80 13.95 17.75
N GLN A 645 -27.51 14.24 17.86
CA GLN A 645 -26.90 14.90 19.00
C GLN A 645 -26.49 16.31 18.61
N MET A 646 -26.70 17.26 19.50
CA MET A 646 -26.36 18.66 19.29
C MET A 646 -25.61 19.21 20.48
N THR A 647 -24.50 19.87 20.22
CA THR A 647 -23.74 20.66 21.19
C THR A 647 -23.78 22.11 20.74
N PHE A 648 -24.25 23.04 21.57
CA PHE A 648 -24.30 24.46 21.24
C PHE A 648 -23.86 25.29 22.45
N ASN A 649 -22.86 26.16 22.28
CA ASN A 649 -22.24 26.91 23.39
C ASN A 649 -21.83 26.04 24.60
N GLY A 650 -21.39 24.80 24.34
CA GLY A 650 -20.94 23.85 25.36
C GLY A 650 -22.06 23.04 26.04
N GLU A 651 -23.33 23.33 25.78
CA GLU A 651 -24.46 22.50 26.23
C GLU A 651 -24.72 21.38 25.21
N GLN A 652 -24.68 20.12 25.65
CA GLN A 652 -24.88 18.94 24.82
C GLN A 652 -26.23 18.27 25.12
N GLY A 653 -26.95 17.86 24.08
CA GLY A 653 -28.24 17.18 24.19
C GLY A 653 -28.61 16.37 22.95
N TYR A 654 -29.53 15.41 23.12
CA TYR A 654 -30.13 14.69 22.00
C TYR A 654 -31.38 15.42 21.52
N LEU A 655 -31.53 15.51 20.20
CA LEU A 655 -32.69 16.09 19.55
C LEU A 655 -33.73 15.00 19.25
N VAL A 656 -34.98 15.28 19.57
CA VAL A 656 -36.11 14.43 19.19
C VAL A 656 -36.51 14.78 17.76
N MET A 657 -36.36 13.80 16.86
CA MET A 657 -36.60 13.96 15.44
C MET A 657 -38.03 13.56 15.06
N THR A 658 -38.71 14.39 14.27
CA THR A 658 -40.06 14.13 13.77
C THR A 658 -39.99 13.71 12.30
N PRO A 659 -40.63 12.61 11.88
CA PRO A 659 -40.63 12.20 10.47
C PRO A 659 -41.45 13.18 9.63
N VAL A 660 -40.86 13.67 8.54
CA VAL A 660 -41.60 14.32 7.44
C VAL A 660 -42.10 13.23 6.48
N ASN A 661 -41.24 12.25 6.22
CA ASN A 661 -41.53 11.02 5.49
C ASN A 661 -40.51 9.94 5.90
N ASP A 662 -40.60 8.76 5.28
CA ASP A 662 -39.77 7.60 5.56
C ASP A 662 -38.25 7.82 5.36
N SER A 663 -37.83 8.85 4.64
CA SER A 663 -36.43 9.15 4.32
C SER A 663 -35.95 10.52 4.84
N THR A 664 -36.82 11.30 5.48
CA THR A 664 -36.55 12.67 5.93
C THR A 664 -37.15 12.93 7.31
N TYR A 665 -36.31 13.36 8.24
CA TYR A 665 -36.68 13.73 9.59
C TYR A 665 -36.29 15.19 9.86
N ILE A 666 -37.07 15.86 10.70
CA ILE A 666 -36.87 17.27 11.03
C ILE A 666 -37.08 17.52 12.53
N THR A 667 -36.40 18.54 13.05
CA THR A 667 -36.72 19.11 14.36
C THR A 667 -36.41 20.60 14.39
N ASN A 668 -36.90 21.28 15.42
CA ASN A 668 -36.57 22.68 15.71
C ASN A 668 -35.71 22.77 16.95
N TYR A 669 -34.70 23.65 16.91
CA TYR A 669 -33.90 23.97 18.08
C TYR A 669 -33.94 25.49 18.35
N HIS A 670 -34.32 25.86 19.58
CA HIS A 670 -34.40 27.25 19.98
C HIS A 670 -33.02 27.81 20.38
N VAL A 671 -32.58 28.86 19.69
CA VAL A 671 -31.29 29.53 19.92
C VAL A 671 -31.48 30.63 20.95
N LYS A 672 -30.93 30.43 22.15
CA LYS A 672 -31.02 31.40 23.26
C LYS A 672 -30.05 32.58 23.12
N SER A 673 -28.90 32.35 22.49
CA SER A 673 -27.83 33.33 22.31
C SER A 673 -27.01 32.97 21.07
N SER A 674 -26.28 33.96 20.53
CA SER A 674 -25.35 33.70 19.42
C SER A 674 -24.20 32.79 19.87
N GLY A 675 -23.72 31.95 18.97
CA GLY A 675 -22.75 30.94 19.35
C GLY A 675 -22.42 29.94 18.26
N GLU A 676 -21.44 29.09 18.56
CA GLU A 676 -21.05 27.95 17.73
C GLU A 676 -21.68 26.65 18.27
N GLY A 677 -21.94 25.72 17.36
CA GLY A 677 -22.39 24.39 17.69
C GLY A 677 -21.95 23.32 16.71
N LEU A 678 -22.20 22.08 17.11
CA LEU A 678 -21.94 20.85 16.39
C LEU A 678 -23.22 20.01 16.42
N VAL A 679 -23.64 19.49 15.26
CA VAL A 679 -24.70 18.50 15.14
C VAL A 679 -24.11 17.21 14.58
N GLU A 680 -24.36 16.11 15.26
CA GLU A 680 -23.92 14.76 14.87
C GLU A 680 -25.17 13.89 14.65
N ALA A 681 -25.35 13.37 13.44
CA ALA A 681 -26.49 12.55 13.07
C ALA A 681 -26.05 11.12 12.75
N PHE A 682 -26.82 10.16 13.26
CA PHE A 682 -26.64 8.73 13.07
C PHE A 682 -27.95 8.12 12.60
N GLY A 683 -27.91 7.25 11.59
CA GLY A 683 -29.08 6.51 11.14
C GLY A 683 -28.70 5.23 10.44
N THR A 684 -29.68 4.34 10.30
CA THR A 684 -29.53 3.12 9.50
C THR A 684 -30.64 3.12 8.47
N ASN A 685 -30.32 2.81 7.21
CA ASN A 685 -31.35 2.67 6.18
C ASN A 685 -31.95 1.25 6.17
N THR A 686 -33.01 1.03 5.41
CA THR A 686 -33.67 -0.29 5.30
C THR A 686 -32.79 -1.41 4.75
N ASN A 687 -31.64 -1.08 4.15
CA ASN A 687 -30.68 -2.06 3.66
C ASN A 687 -29.62 -2.43 4.71
N GLY A 688 -29.75 -1.94 5.94
CA GLY A 688 -28.79 -2.18 7.03
C GLY A 688 -27.52 -1.33 6.93
N THR A 689 -27.44 -0.36 6.02
CA THR A 689 -26.28 0.53 5.93
C THR A 689 -26.33 1.55 7.06
N ILE A 690 -25.25 1.62 7.84
CA ILE A 690 -25.04 2.65 8.86
C ILE A 690 -24.59 3.93 8.15
N LEU A 691 -25.27 5.03 8.44
CA LEU A 691 -24.99 6.34 7.88
C LEU A 691 -24.73 7.32 9.02
N THR A 692 -23.67 8.12 8.93
CA THR A 692 -23.38 9.18 9.89
C THR A 692 -22.93 10.46 9.17
N ASN A 693 -23.22 11.62 9.75
CA ASN A 693 -22.76 12.91 9.26
C ASN A 693 -22.72 13.95 10.39
N SER A 694 -21.73 14.83 10.36
CA SER A 694 -21.50 15.93 11.30
C SER A 694 -21.53 17.28 10.59
N ILE A 695 -22.09 18.29 11.26
CA ILE A 695 -22.07 19.68 10.77
C ILE A 695 -21.72 20.63 11.92
N ARG A 696 -20.68 21.44 11.72
CA ARG A 696 -20.33 22.55 12.61
C ARG A 696 -21.01 23.81 12.11
N PHE A 697 -21.53 24.64 13.00
CA PHE A 697 -22.23 25.84 12.60
C PHE A 697 -22.07 26.95 13.62
N THR A 698 -22.35 28.17 13.18
CA THR A 698 -22.56 29.33 14.03
C THR A 698 -23.87 29.99 13.63
N ALA A 699 -24.58 30.54 14.60
CA ALA A 699 -25.85 31.21 14.38
C ALA A 699 -25.89 32.53 15.15
N VAL A 700 -26.31 33.60 14.45
CA VAL A 700 -26.44 34.95 15.02
C VAL A 700 -27.80 35.52 14.62
N PHE A 701 -28.53 36.08 15.59
CA PHE A 701 -29.78 36.78 15.31
C PHE A 701 -29.49 38.23 14.90
N TYR A 702 -30.05 38.64 13.76
CA TYR A 702 -29.98 40.02 13.30
C TYR A 702 -31.37 40.67 13.32
N PRO A 703 -31.54 41.82 14.01
CA PRO A 703 -32.76 42.61 13.91
C PRO A 703 -33.03 43.09 12.48
N PRO A 704 -34.30 43.40 12.13
CA PRO A 704 -34.64 43.94 10.81
C PRO A 704 -33.80 45.17 10.46
N LYS A 705 -33.28 45.22 9.23
CA LYS A 705 -32.45 46.31 8.68
C LYS A 705 -31.13 46.57 9.43
N SER A 706 -30.76 45.76 10.42
CA SER A 706 -29.47 45.90 11.10
C SER A 706 -28.30 45.52 10.19
N SER A 707 -27.10 45.97 10.56
CA SER A 707 -25.84 45.50 10.02
C SER A 707 -25.07 44.71 11.08
N GLY A 708 -24.15 43.85 10.65
CA GLY A 708 -23.19 43.24 11.56
C GLY A 708 -22.36 42.14 10.93
N LEU A 709 -21.54 41.51 11.77
CA LEU A 709 -20.52 40.57 11.38
C LEU A 709 -20.69 39.26 12.16
N LEU A 710 -20.89 38.16 11.44
CA LEU A 710 -20.87 36.81 11.99
C LEU A 710 -19.50 36.22 11.64
N THR A 711 -18.76 35.80 12.66
CA THR A 711 -17.41 35.24 12.53
C THR A 711 -17.36 33.87 13.19
N ALA A 712 -16.79 32.90 12.48
CA ALA A 712 -16.41 31.58 12.99
C ALA A 712 -15.05 31.18 12.42
N ALA A 713 -14.42 30.16 12.99
CA ALA A 713 -13.12 29.66 12.53
C ALA A 713 -13.12 29.24 11.04
N PHE A 714 -14.28 28.82 10.52
CA PHE A 714 -14.45 28.34 9.16
C PHE A 714 -15.02 29.38 8.18
N GLY A 715 -15.34 30.59 8.62
CA GLY A 715 -15.81 31.64 7.71
C GLY A 715 -16.41 32.85 8.38
N THR A 716 -16.66 33.88 7.58
CA THR A 716 -17.23 35.15 8.03
C THR A 716 -18.30 35.63 7.08
N ILE A 717 -19.42 36.11 7.62
CA ILE A 717 -20.50 36.78 6.89
C ILE A 717 -20.61 38.23 7.39
N SER A 718 -20.53 39.19 6.47
CA SER A 718 -20.80 40.60 6.74
C SER A 718 -22.14 41.00 6.14
N VAL A 719 -23.12 41.23 7.00
CA VAL A 719 -24.48 41.66 6.64
C VAL A 719 -24.53 43.19 6.61
N PRO A 720 -24.72 43.83 5.44
CA PRO A 720 -24.84 45.28 5.38
C PRO A 720 -26.22 45.75 5.85
N GLU A 721 -26.30 47.02 6.26
CA GLU A 721 -27.54 47.64 6.70
C GLU A 721 -28.62 47.53 5.61
N GLY A 722 -29.83 47.14 5.99
CA GLY A 722 -30.95 46.97 5.05
C GLY A 722 -30.92 45.68 4.20
N ALA A 723 -29.89 44.83 4.29
CA ALA A 723 -29.85 43.57 3.54
C ALA A 723 -30.99 42.61 3.92
N LEU A 724 -31.31 42.55 5.23
CA LEU A 724 -32.38 41.72 5.80
C LEU A 724 -33.62 42.59 6.08
N LYS A 725 -34.72 42.33 5.37
CA LYS A 725 -35.99 43.07 5.54
C LYS A 725 -36.71 42.70 6.84
N THR A 726 -36.56 41.45 7.27
CA THR A 726 -37.13 40.88 8.50
C THR A 726 -36.00 40.44 9.42
N GLY A 727 -36.29 40.35 10.72
CA GLY A 727 -35.34 39.83 11.70
C GLY A 727 -35.23 38.31 11.59
N GLY A 728 -34.11 37.75 12.04
CA GLY A 728 -33.95 36.31 12.13
C GLY A 728 -32.51 35.85 12.20
N LEU A 729 -32.34 34.54 12.36
CA LEU A 729 -31.04 33.90 12.39
C LEU A 729 -30.37 33.91 11.01
N VAL A 730 -29.12 34.36 10.98
CA VAL A 730 -28.17 34.03 9.92
C VAL A 730 -27.32 32.88 10.43
N ILE A 731 -27.23 31.84 9.63
CA ILE A 731 -26.49 30.62 9.95
C ILE A 731 -25.34 30.49 8.96
N LEU A 732 -24.16 30.17 9.48
CA LEU A 732 -23.03 29.72 8.69
C LEU A 732 -22.61 28.35 9.20
N ALA A 733 -22.53 27.37 8.31
CA ALA A 733 -22.17 26.02 8.68
C ALA A 733 -21.14 25.42 7.73
N ILE A 734 -20.40 24.43 8.22
CA ILE A 734 -19.40 23.67 7.48
C ILE A 734 -19.58 22.18 7.80
N GLN A 735 -19.50 21.36 6.77
CA GLN A 735 -19.43 19.91 6.90
C GLN A 735 -18.00 19.46 6.69
N ASP A 736 -17.62 18.36 7.33
CA ASP A 736 -16.28 17.79 7.17
C ASP A 736 -16.11 17.14 5.77
N THR A 737 -17.23 16.84 5.09
CA THR A 737 -17.26 16.32 3.73
C THR A 737 -17.40 17.44 2.68
N GLN A 738 -16.65 17.35 1.59
CA GLN A 738 -16.52 18.42 0.59
C GLN A 738 -16.65 17.88 -0.84
N THR A 739 -17.64 18.33 -1.60
CA THR A 739 -17.87 17.86 -2.97
C THR A 739 -16.90 18.51 -3.96
N SER A 740 -16.03 17.74 -4.62
CA SER A 740 -15.25 18.26 -5.76
C SER A 740 -16.15 18.41 -6.99
N PHE A 741 -15.73 19.15 -8.02
CA PHE A 741 -16.47 19.21 -9.28
C PHE A 741 -15.50 19.16 -10.45
N ARG A 742 -15.87 18.45 -11.50
CA ARG A 742 -15.14 18.48 -12.76
C ARG A 742 -15.28 19.89 -13.35
N GLY A 743 -14.22 20.42 -13.96
CA GLY A 743 -14.22 21.77 -14.55
C GLY A 743 -13.65 22.87 -13.66
N VAL A 744 -13.61 22.70 -12.34
CA VAL A 744 -13.13 23.74 -11.40
C VAL A 744 -12.16 23.19 -10.36
N SER A 745 -11.16 24.00 -9.99
CA SER A 745 -10.17 23.70 -8.95
C SER A 745 -10.50 24.47 -7.68
N ARG A 746 -10.85 23.75 -6.61
CA ARG A 746 -11.33 24.34 -5.35
C ARG A 746 -10.21 25.12 -4.64
N VAL A 747 -10.55 26.28 -4.11
CA VAL A 747 -9.63 27.17 -3.36
C VAL A 747 -10.03 27.25 -1.88
N THR A 748 -11.31 26.99 -1.57
CA THR A 748 -11.88 27.10 -0.22
C THR A 748 -12.86 25.95 0.05
N PRO A 749 -13.13 25.59 1.32
CA PRO A 749 -14.21 24.65 1.66
C PRO A 749 -15.59 25.22 1.27
N THR A 750 -16.59 24.34 1.18
CA THR A 750 -18.00 24.72 1.05
C THR A 750 -18.56 25.12 2.41
N LEU A 751 -19.20 26.29 2.44
CA LEU A 751 -19.99 26.76 3.57
C LEU A 751 -21.48 26.73 3.24
N ASP A 752 -22.26 26.17 4.14
CA ASP A 752 -23.72 26.22 4.10
C ASP A 752 -24.18 27.54 4.73
N VAL A 753 -24.80 28.40 3.93
CA VAL A 753 -25.29 29.70 4.37
C VAL A 753 -26.81 29.68 4.47
N GLY A 754 -27.32 29.91 5.68
CA GLY A 754 -28.73 30.10 5.96
C GLY A 754 -29.06 31.58 6.15
N LEU A 755 -30.06 32.08 5.41
CA LEU A 755 -30.58 33.44 5.56
C LEU A 755 -32.05 33.40 5.98
N PRO A 756 -32.53 34.36 6.80
CA PRO A 756 -33.93 34.42 7.23
C PRO A 756 -34.86 34.96 6.12
N VAL A 757 -34.31 35.25 4.93
CA VAL A 757 -35.01 35.77 3.76
C VAL A 757 -34.63 34.97 2.53
N SER A 758 -35.57 34.83 1.58
CA SER A 758 -35.33 34.11 0.32
C SER A 758 -34.34 34.82 -0.62
N LYS A 759 -34.23 36.15 -0.49
CA LYS A 759 -33.24 36.98 -1.19
C LYS A 759 -32.92 38.23 -0.38
N ALA A 760 -31.64 38.48 -0.15
CA ALA A 760 -31.15 39.71 0.47
C ALA A 760 -31.38 40.92 -0.47
N GLN A 761 -31.73 42.07 0.10
CA GLN A 761 -31.95 43.31 -0.67
C GLN A 761 -30.64 43.91 -1.19
N THR A 762 -29.57 43.70 -0.42
CA THR A 762 -28.21 44.10 -0.74
C THR A 762 -27.33 42.85 -0.65
N PRO A 763 -26.38 42.63 -1.58
CA PRO A 763 -25.46 41.51 -1.50
C PRO A 763 -24.72 41.47 -0.16
N ILE A 764 -24.61 40.28 0.41
CA ILE A 764 -23.94 39.98 1.66
C ILE A 764 -22.54 39.48 1.32
N LYS A 765 -21.51 40.03 1.98
CA LYS A 765 -20.12 39.60 1.75
C LYS A 765 -19.82 38.35 2.54
N ILE A 766 -19.17 37.38 1.90
CA ILE A 766 -18.68 36.15 2.52
C ILE A 766 -17.17 36.06 2.39
N LYS A 767 -16.51 35.64 3.46
CA LYS A 767 -15.08 35.30 3.50
C LYS A 767 -14.92 33.85 3.96
N ILE A 768 -14.17 33.07 3.20
CA ILE A 768 -13.95 31.64 3.44
C ILE A 768 -12.44 31.40 3.51
N PRO A 769 -11.90 30.77 4.56
CA PRO A 769 -10.46 30.49 4.67
C PRO A 769 -9.95 29.66 3.49
N LEU A 770 -8.75 29.95 2.99
CA LEU A 770 -8.11 29.20 1.91
C LEU A 770 -7.67 27.80 2.36
N GLN A 771 -7.73 26.83 1.43
CA GLN A 771 -7.12 25.51 1.59
C GLN A 771 -5.69 25.54 1.03
N GLY A 772 -4.77 26.19 1.77
CA GLY A 772 -3.38 26.38 1.34
C GLY A 772 -3.14 27.66 0.55
N SER A 773 -2.01 27.76 -0.15
CA SER A 773 -1.66 28.94 -0.94
C SER A 773 -2.44 29.00 -2.25
N ASN A 774 -3.11 30.12 -2.54
CA ASN A 774 -3.76 30.33 -3.83
C ASN A 774 -2.72 30.65 -4.91
N ASN A 775 -2.61 29.77 -5.91
CA ASN A 775 -1.75 29.93 -7.08
C ASN A 775 -2.51 30.39 -8.34
N PHE A 776 -3.82 30.60 -8.24
CA PHE A 776 -4.65 31.01 -9.38
C PHE A 776 -4.77 32.54 -9.46
N PRO A 777 -4.74 33.10 -10.68
CA PRO A 777 -4.90 34.53 -10.88
C PRO A 777 -6.35 34.97 -10.59
N PRO A 778 -6.57 36.22 -10.14
CA PRO A 778 -7.90 36.69 -9.72
C PRO A 778 -8.99 36.56 -10.78
N GLU A 779 -8.64 36.71 -12.06
CA GLU A 779 -9.56 36.59 -13.19
C GLU A 779 -10.15 35.19 -13.38
N GLN A 780 -9.48 34.14 -12.86
CA GLN A 780 -9.94 32.76 -12.94
C GLN A 780 -10.79 32.35 -11.73
N LEU A 781 -11.00 33.24 -10.75
CA LEU A 781 -11.70 32.91 -9.51
C LEU A 781 -13.20 33.21 -9.59
N GLY A 782 -13.99 32.17 -9.38
CA GLY A 782 -15.44 32.24 -9.27
C GLY A 782 -15.93 31.87 -7.88
N LEU A 783 -17.07 32.46 -7.52
CA LEU A 783 -17.91 32.00 -6.43
C LEU A 783 -18.98 31.05 -7.01
N PHE A 784 -19.13 29.89 -6.40
CA PHE A 784 -20.00 28.82 -6.87
C PHE A 784 -20.95 28.37 -5.77
N GLU A 785 -22.16 27.98 -6.19
CA GLU A 785 -23.17 27.28 -5.41
C GLU A 785 -23.11 25.78 -5.76
N GLU A 786 -23.00 24.91 -4.75
CA GLU A 786 -23.05 23.46 -4.93
C GLU A 786 -24.51 22.98 -5.15
N SER A 787 -24.72 22.17 -6.19
CA SER A 787 -26.03 21.64 -6.57
C SER A 787 -25.94 20.19 -7.06
N GLU A 788 -27.08 19.48 -7.13
CA GLU A 788 -27.14 18.10 -7.66
C GLU A 788 -26.70 18.00 -9.13
N GLY A 789 -26.77 19.10 -9.89
CA GLY A 789 -26.34 19.17 -11.29
C GLY A 789 -24.90 19.65 -11.50
N GLY A 790 -24.10 19.77 -10.43
CA GLY A 790 -22.73 20.29 -10.49
C GLY A 790 -22.57 21.70 -9.90
N PRO A 791 -21.40 22.33 -10.10
CA PRO A 791 -21.11 23.65 -9.57
C PRO A 791 -21.89 24.69 -10.37
N LYS A 792 -22.64 25.53 -9.69
CA LYS A 792 -23.40 26.61 -10.32
C LYS A 792 -22.71 27.92 -10.05
N TRP A 793 -22.24 28.57 -11.10
CA TRP A 793 -21.64 29.90 -10.98
C TRP A 793 -22.64 30.91 -10.41
N ILE A 794 -22.22 31.67 -9.40
CA ILE A 794 -23.05 32.72 -8.77
C ILE A 794 -22.40 34.11 -8.81
N GLY A 795 -21.09 34.21 -9.04
CA GLY A 795 -20.41 35.50 -9.18
C GLY A 795 -18.89 35.37 -9.31
N LYS A 796 -18.22 36.50 -9.50
CA LYS A 796 -16.75 36.57 -9.39
C LYS A 796 -16.32 36.47 -7.93
N ALA A 797 -15.15 35.87 -7.72
CA ALA A 797 -14.51 35.83 -6.41
C ALA A 797 -13.17 36.57 -6.44
N SER A 798 -12.61 36.80 -5.27
CA SER A 798 -11.28 37.37 -5.07
C SER A 798 -10.60 36.69 -3.89
N VAL A 799 -9.30 36.91 -3.71
CA VAL A 799 -8.58 36.48 -2.51
C VAL A 799 -8.07 37.72 -1.78
N GLU A 800 -8.42 37.82 -0.49
CA GLU A 800 -7.92 38.85 0.42
C GLU A 800 -7.15 38.17 1.55
N SER A 801 -5.82 38.31 1.57
CA SER A 801 -4.94 37.62 2.53
C SER A 801 -5.17 36.10 2.49
N ASP A 802 -5.65 35.49 3.58
CA ASP A 802 -5.87 34.04 3.70
C ASP A 802 -7.34 33.64 3.47
N PHE A 803 -8.12 34.49 2.79
CA PHE A 803 -9.55 34.25 2.55
C PHE A 803 -9.93 34.40 1.08
N GLY A 804 -10.71 33.43 0.58
CA GLY A 804 -11.53 33.61 -0.62
C GLY A 804 -12.77 34.44 -0.30
N CYS A 805 -13.03 35.46 -1.10
CA CYS A 805 -14.06 36.46 -0.88
C CYS A 805 -15.04 36.50 -2.04
N GLY A 806 -16.33 36.68 -1.74
CA GLY A 806 -17.37 36.85 -2.74
C GLY A 806 -18.65 37.48 -2.16
N GLU A 807 -19.66 37.63 -3.00
CA GLU A 807 -20.95 38.19 -2.61
C GLU A 807 -22.09 37.21 -2.90
N ILE A 808 -22.99 37.08 -1.93
CA ILE A 808 -24.19 36.24 -2.04
C ILE A 808 -25.43 37.08 -1.83
N SER A 809 -26.52 36.69 -2.49
CA SER A 809 -27.84 37.30 -2.28
C SER A 809 -28.90 36.29 -1.84
N LYS A 810 -28.57 35.01 -1.78
CA LYS A 810 -29.45 33.91 -1.39
C LYS A 810 -28.70 32.95 -0.48
N ALA A 811 -29.46 32.23 0.34
CA ALA A 811 -28.97 31.05 1.04
C ALA A 811 -28.53 29.97 0.05
N GLY A 812 -27.55 29.15 0.42
CA GLY A 812 -27.00 28.11 -0.45
C GLY A 812 -25.72 27.52 0.13
N ARG A 813 -25.17 26.51 -0.58
CA ARG A 813 -23.90 25.88 -0.26
C ARG A 813 -22.81 26.51 -1.12
N ILE A 814 -21.93 27.31 -0.55
CA ILE A 814 -21.11 28.28 -1.27
C ILE A 814 -19.62 27.97 -1.13
N PHE A 815 -18.87 28.07 -2.22
CA PHE A 815 -17.41 27.94 -2.21
C PHE A 815 -16.75 28.79 -3.29
N VAL A 816 -15.47 29.10 -3.09
CA VAL A 816 -14.58 29.71 -4.08
C VAL A 816 -13.76 28.63 -4.78
N ALA A 817 -13.72 28.70 -6.12
CA ALA A 817 -12.91 27.83 -6.96
C ALA A 817 -12.36 28.61 -8.17
N ALA A 818 -11.30 28.07 -8.76
CA ALA A 818 -10.72 28.53 -10.01
C ALA A 818 -11.29 27.73 -11.20
N ASP A 819 -11.60 28.40 -12.29
CA ASP A 819 -11.93 27.78 -13.57
C ASP A 819 -10.88 28.21 -14.61
N SER A 820 -10.12 27.23 -15.08
CA SER A 820 -9.04 27.45 -16.05
C SER A 820 -9.25 26.67 -17.35
N ILE A 821 -10.45 26.10 -17.56
CA ILE A 821 -10.73 25.19 -18.68
C ILE A 821 -11.62 25.90 -19.69
N SER A 822 -11.09 26.15 -20.89
CA SER A 822 -11.90 26.71 -21.96
C SER A 822 -13.06 25.78 -22.36
N PRO A 823 -14.23 26.33 -22.74
CA PRO A 823 -15.34 25.53 -23.26
C PRO A 823 -14.96 24.73 -24.50
N SER A 824 -15.63 23.60 -24.75
CA SER A 824 -15.41 22.78 -25.95
C SER A 824 -16.61 22.82 -26.89
N ILE A 825 -16.34 22.85 -28.20
CA ILE A 825 -17.34 22.97 -29.26
C ILE A 825 -17.31 21.68 -30.08
N ALA A 826 -18.48 21.09 -30.32
CA ALA A 826 -18.61 19.91 -31.17
C ALA A 826 -18.16 20.21 -32.61
N SER A 827 -17.44 19.28 -33.23
CA SER A 827 -16.92 19.44 -34.59
C SER A 827 -17.99 19.40 -35.68
N GLN A 828 -19.19 18.91 -35.37
CA GLN A 828 -20.31 18.82 -36.30
C GLN A 828 -21.58 19.47 -35.73
N GLY A 829 -22.28 20.21 -36.60
CA GLY A 829 -23.61 20.76 -36.33
C GLY A 829 -24.70 19.89 -36.94
N ILE A 830 -25.83 19.80 -36.25
CA ILE A 830 -27.02 19.03 -36.69
C ILE A 830 -28.13 20.02 -36.96
N GLU A 831 -28.76 19.92 -38.13
CA GLU A 831 -30.00 20.65 -38.38
C GLU A 831 -31.13 20.08 -37.52
N ALA A 832 -31.59 20.85 -36.54
CA ALA A 832 -32.66 20.42 -35.64
C ALA A 832 -34.02 20.57 -36.32
N GLU A 833 -34.19 21.64 -37.09
CA GLU A 833 -35.37 21.95 -37.90
C GLU A 833 -34.91 22.68 -39.17
N PRO A 834 -35.70 22.66 -40.26
CA PRO A 834 -35.32 23.32 -41.51
C PRO A 834 -34.91 24.79 -41.29
N GLY A 835 -33.64 25.11 -41.58
CA GLY A 835 -33.08 26.45 -41.40
C GLY A 835 -32.51 26.77 -40.01
N LEU A 836 -32.37 25.78 -39.12
CA LEU A 836 -31.81 25.93 -37.77
C LEU A 836 -30.77 24.83 -37.47
N ILE A 837 -29.49 25.21 -37.41
CA ILE A 837 -28.40 24.31 -36.97
C ILE A 837 -28.25 24.39 -35.46
N THR A 838 -28.04 23.25 -34.83
CA THR A 838 -27.65 23.12 -33.43
C THR A 838 -26.26 22.53 -33.32
N VAL A 839 -25.42 23.14 -32.46
CA VAL A 839 -24.05 22.68 -32.19
C VAL A 839 -23.94 22.39 -30.69
N GLY A 840 -23.42 21.22 -30.33
CA GLY A 840 -23.17 20.89 -28.93
C GLY A 840 -22.01 21.71 -28.38
N VAL A 841 -22.17 22.25 -27.18
CA VAL A 841 -21.10 22.95 -26.44
C VAL A 841 -21.03 22.33 -25.05
N THR A 842 -19.84 21.88 -24.66
CA THR A 842 -19.61 21.29 -23.33
C THR A 842 -18.76 22.24 -22.50
N GLU A 843 -19.25 22.56 -21.31
CA GLU A 843 -18.64 23.44 -20.33
C GLU A 843 -19.15 23.00 -18.94
N GLU A 844 -18.22 22.87 -17.97
CA GLU A 844 -18.49 22.27 -16.64
C GLU A 844 -18.07 23.19 -15.48
N GLY A 845 -17.73 24.45 -15.75
CA GLY A 845 -17.26 25.43 -14.77
C GLY A 845 -18.19 26.64 -14.65
N SER A 846 -17.69 27.82 -15.02
CA SER A 846 -18.39 29.09 -14.84
C SER A 846 -19.59 29.31 -15.75
N GLY A 847 -19.80 28.44 -16.75
CA GLY A 847 -20.84 28.57 -17.75
C GLY A 847 -20.41 29.46 -18.91
N ILE A 848 -21.09 29.32 -20.05
CA ILE A 848 -20.86 30.16 -21.22
C ILE A 848 -21.29 31.60 -20.93
N GLU A 849 -20.47 32.58 -21.30
CA GLU A 849 -20.85 34.00 -21.33
C GLU A 849 -21.68 34.23 -22.60
N PRO A 850 -23.02 34.46 -22.52
CA PRO A 850 -23.86 34.53 -23.71
C PRO A 850 -23.46 35.65 -24.68
N LYS A 851 -22.86 36.74 -24.18
CA LYS A 851 -22.39 37.86 -25.01
C LYS A 851 -21.08 37.57 -25.75
N SER A 852 -20.35 36.51 -25.37
CA SER A 852 -19.09 36.13 -26.00
C SER A 852 -19.28 35.34 -27.31
N VAL A 853 -20.50 34.85 -27.56
CA VAL A 853 -20.81 33.95 -28.67
C VAL A 853 -20.80 34.70 -29.99
N ILE A 854 -19.85 34.36 -30.85
CA ILE A 854 -19.72 34.87 -32.21
C ILE A 854 -19.72 33.68 -33.16
N VAL A 855 -20.60 33.73 -34.16
CA VAL A 855 -20.68 32.74 -35.24
C VAL A 855 -20.55 33.46 -36.55
N SER A 856 -19.64 33.02 -37.41
CA SER A 856 -19.44 33.59 -38.74
C SER A 856 -19.44 32.55 -39.83
N TYR A 857 -19.87 32.95 -41.02
CA TYR A 857 -19.76 32.19 -42.25
C TYR A 857 -19.16 33.10 -43.34
N GLY A 858 -17.95 32.77 -43.81
CA GLY A 858 -17.18 33.69 -44.65
C GLY A 858 -16.84 34.98 -43.90
N ASN A 859 -17.30 36.13 -44.41
CA ASN A 859 -17.10 37.44 -43.79
C ASN A 859 -18.35 37.97 -43.05
N GLU A 860 -19.41 37.17 -42.94
CA GLU A 860 -20.67 37.61 -42.30
C GLU A 860 -20.87 36.96 -40.94
N ASN A 861 -21.34 37.75 -39.97
CA ASN A 861 -21.75 37.28 -38.66
C ASN A 861 -23.19 36.77 -38.71
N LEU A 862 -23.43 35.59 -38.16
CA LEU A 862 -24.73 34.94 -38.10
C LEU A 862 -25.39 35.16 -36.75
N PHE A 863 -26.72 35.21 -36.75
CA PHE A 863 -27.48 35.21 -35.51
C PHE A 863 -27.42 33.84 -34.87
N ALA A 864 -26.87 33.78 -33.65
CA ALA A 864 -26.82 32.57 -32.85
C ALA A 864 -27.20 32.84 -31.40
N THR A 865 -27.80 31.85 -30.76
CA THR A 865 -28.22 31.91 -29.35
C THR A 865 -27.84 30.61 -28.67
N PHE A 866 -27.15 30.71 -27.53
CA PHE A 866 -26.83 29.56 -26.69
C PHE A 866 -28.01 29.26 -25.76
N ASP A 867 -28.49 28.03 -25.79
CA ASP A 867 -29.46 27.50 -24.84
C ASP A 867 -28.72 26.75 -23.73
N GLU A 868 -28.72 27.34 -22.55
CA GLU A 868 -28.06 26.82 -21.35
C GLU A 868 -28.70 25.52 -20.84
N SER A 869 -29.99 25.30 -21.11
CA SER A 869 -30.73 24.11 -20.65
C SER A 869 -30.40 22.87 -21.48
N THR A 870 -30.26 23.05 -22.80
CA THR A 870 -29.92 21.97 -23.73
C THR A 870 -28.44 21.89 -24.04
N LYS A 871 -27.63 22.84 -23.54
CA LYS A 871 -26.19 23.00 -23.81
C LYS A 871 -25.89 23.01 -25.31
N ARG A 872 -26.75 23.70 -26.07
CA ARG A 872 -26.67 23.78 -27.53
C ARG A 872 -26.66 25.22 -28.00
N LEU A 873 -25.79 25.49 -28.96
CA LEU A 873 -25.79 26.72 -29.71
C LEU A 873 -26.71 26.58 -30.92
N MET A 874 -27.71 27.45 -31.03
CA MET A 874 -28.66 27.50 -32.14
C MET A 874 -28.25 28.57 -33.14
N ILE A 875 -28.03 28.20 -34.40
CA ILE A 875 -27.55 29.05 -35.48
C ILE A 875 -28.63 29.11 -36.57
N LYS A 876 -29.12 30.32 -36.89
CA LYS A 876 -30.13 30.49 -37.95
C LYS A 876 -29.48 30.50 -39.33
N VAL A 877 -29.88 29.56 -40.18
CA VAL A 877 -29.29 29.35 -41.52
C VAL A 877 -30.31 29.24 -42.64
N GLY A 878 -31.59 29.55 -42.41
CA GLY A 878 -32.67 29.39 -43.40
C GLY A 878 -32.53 30.18 -44.72
N PHE A 879 -31.50 31.03 -44.85
CA PHE A 879 -31.15 31.72 -46.09
C PHE A 879 -30.11 30.96 -46.94
N LEU A 880 -29.46 29.93 -46.38
CA LEU A 880 -28.46 29.13 -47.08
C LEU A 880 -29.14 28.00 -47.89
N PRO A 881 -28.70 27.75 -49.15
CA PRO A 881 -29.24 26.65 -49.94
C PRO A 881 -28.80 25.28 -49.40
N ARG A 882 -29.39 24.20 -49.92
CA ARG A 882 -29.01 22.82 -49.53
C ARG A 882 -27.52 22.59 -49.81
N GLY A 883 -26.77 22.22 -48.78
CA GLY A 883 -25.33 22.02 -48.87
C GLY A 883 -24.69 21.70 -47.53
N THR A 884 -23.37 21.47 -47.56
CA THR A 884 -22.55 21.35 -46.35
C THR A 884 -21.75 22.64 -46.20
N TYR A 885 -21.81 23.24 -45.02
CA TYR A 885 -21.17 24.51 -44.70
C TYR A 885 -20.27 24.38 -43.48
N ASN A 886 -19.22 25.19 -43.44
CA ASN A 886 -18.34 25.31 -42.29
C ASN A 886 -18.56 26.69 -41.65
N PHE A 887 -18.87 26.69 -40.36
CA PHE A 887 -19.11 27.89 -39.56
C PHE A 887 -17.95 28.08 -38.59
N ASP A 888 -17.41 29.29 -38.49
CA ASP A 888 -16.39 29.62 -37.50
C ASP A 888 -17.09 30.14 -36.24
N LEU A 889 -16.85 29.46 -35.12
CA LEU A 889 -17.45 29.74 -33.83
C LEU A 889 -16.35 30.21 -32.88
N MET A 890 -16.64 31.28 -32.14
CA MET A 890 -15.84 31.74 -31.02
C MET A 890 -16.74 32.02 -29.83
N LEU A 891 -16.38 31.52 -28.65
CA LEU A 891 -17.11 31.76 -27.41
C LEU A 891 -16.16 31.65 -26.22
N SER A 892 -16.54 32.23 -25.09
CA SER A 892 -15.84 32.11 -23.81
C SER A 892 -16.80 31.73 -22.68
N ASP A 893 -16.22 31.24 -21.60
CA ASP A 893 -16.94 31.14 -20.33
C ASP A 893 -17.06 32.52 -19.63
N ARG A 894 -17.68 32.55 -18.45
CA ARG A 894 -17.90 33.77 -17.64
C ARG A 894 -16.64 34.27 -16.92
N LEU A 895 -15.56 33.49 -16.89
CA LEU A 895 -14.26 33.86 -16.33
C LEU A 895 -13.23 34.22 -17.42
N GLY A 896 -13.61 34.10 -18.70
CA GLY A 896 -12.87 34.59 -19.86
C GLY A 896 -12.05 33.52 -20.59
N ASN A 897 -12.16 32.24 -20.23
CA ASN A 897 -11.49 31.18 -20.98
C ASN A 897 -12.21 31.01 -22.33
N ALA A 898 -11.50 31.26 -23.42
CA ALA A 898 -12.08 31.32 -24.76
C ALA A 898 -11.65 30.14 -25.64
N THR A 899 -12.53 29.75 -26.56
CA THR A 899 -12.30 28.72 -27.58
C THR A 899 -12.74 29.22 -28.94
N ARG A 900 -12.01 28.79 -29.98
CA ARG A 900 -12.39 28.97 -31.38
C ARG A 900 -12.41 27.60 -32.07
N ALA A 901 -13.45 27.32 -32.83
CA ALA A 901 -13.58 26.09 -33.61
C ALA A 901 -14.31 26.32 -34.93
N THR A 902 -14.01 25.51 -35.93
CA THR A 902 -14.77 25.45 -37.17
C THR A 902 -15.69 24.22 -37.12
N VAL A 903 -16.98 24.44 -37.35
CA VAL A 903 -18.01 23.41 -37.25
C VAL A 903 -18.63 23.14 -38.61
N SER A 904 -18.63 21.88 -39.04
CA SER A 904 -19.26 21.49 -40.30
C SER A 904 -20.71 21.04 -40.07
N ALA A 905 -21.66 21.59 -40.82
CA ALA A 905 -23.05 21.19 -40.73
C ALA A 905 -23.70 21.07 -42.11
N LYS A 906 -24.58 20.09 -42.26
CA LYS A 906 -25.38 19.89 -43.46
C LYS A 906 -26.71 20.61 -43.30
N VAL A 907 -27.04 21.48 -44.24
CA VAL A 907 -28.33 22.17 -44.33
C VAL A 907 -29.19 21.37 -45.31
N ALA A 908 -30.22 20.70 -44.80
CA ALA A 908 -31.30 20.11 -45.55
C ALA A 908 -32.29 21.21 -45.98
N SER A 909 -32.95 20.98 -47.11
CA SER A 909 -33.73 22.01 -47.79
C SER A 909 -34.90 22.51 -46.94
N THR A 910 -35.04 23.83 -46.78
CA THR A 910 -36.35 24.46 -46.60
C THR A 910 -37.00 24.60 -47.98
N PHE A 911 -38.21 24.06 -48.18
CA PHE A 911 -39.03 24.41 -49.33
C PHE A 911 -39.48 25.87 -49.16
N GLY A 912 -39.04 26.77 -50.03
CA GLY A 912 -39.20 28.21 -49.84
C GLY A 912 -39.44 28.99 -51.12
N LEU A 913 -40.17 30.10 -51.03
CA LEU A 913 -40.45 31.00 -52.17
C LEU A 913 -39.52 32.22 -52.12
N SER A 914 -38.52 32.23 -53.01
CA SER A 914 -37.48 33.25 -53.10
C SER A 914 -38.04 34.60 -53.59
N GLN A 915 -38.78 34.61 -54.69
CA GLN A 915 -39.22 35.85 -55.35
C GLN A 915 -40.58 35.71 -56.03
N ILE A 916 -41.38 36.79 -56.02
CA ILE A 916 -42.56 36.98 -56.87
C ILE A 916 -42.30 38.20 -57.77
N ILE A 917 -42.51 38.05 -59.07
CA ILE A 917 -42.41 39.11 -60.06
C ILE A 917 -43.74 39.16 -60.82
N THR A 918 -44.35 40.35 -60.83
CA THR A 918 -45.54 40.62 -61.64
C THR A 918 -45.19 41.65 -62.69
N TYR A 919 -45.34 41.33 -63.98
CA TYR A 919 -44.96 42.25 -65.05
C TYR A 919 -45.82 42.08 -66.32
N PRO A 920 -46.15 43.15 -67.05
CA PRO A 920 -45.96 44.55 -66.69
C PRO A 920 -46.82 44.97 -65.48
N ASN A 921 -46.33 45.92 -64.68
CA ASN A 921 -47.03 46.50 -63.53
C ASN A 921 -46.74 48.01 -63.49
N PRO A 922 -47.68 48.90 -63.91
CA PRO A 922 -49.10 48.62 -64.14
C PRO A 922 -49.39 47.79 -65.40
N ALA A 923 -50.36 46.89 -65.30
CA ALA A 923 -50.83 46.02 -66.38
C ALA A 923 -51.99 46.68 -67.15
N LYS A 924 -51.91 46.69 -68.49
CA LYS A 924 -52.95 47.25 -69.38
C LYS A 924 -53.77 46.19 -70.13
N THR A 925 -53.10 45.12 -70.56
CA THR A 925 -53.70 44.05 -71.37
C THR A 925 -53.51 42.66 -70.76
N PHE A 926 -52.37 42.43 -70.11
CA PHE A 926 -52.07 41.20 -69.38
C PHE A 926 -51.06 41.49 -68.26
N ALA A 927 -50.95 40.58 -67.29
CA ALA A 927 -49.89 40.54 -66.30
C ALA A 927 -49.32 39.11 -66.22
N LYS A 928 -48.01 38.95 -66.40
CA LYS A 928 -47.31 37.72 -66.09
C LYS A 928 -47.04 37.64 -64.60
N LEU A 929 -47.33 36.48 -64.02
CA LEU A 929 -47.06 36.16 -62.63
C LEU A 929 -45.96 35.12 -62.63
N ARG A 930 -44.77 35.50 -62.17
CA ARG A 930 -43.61 34.62 -62.07
C ARG A 930 -43.19 34.46 -60.62
N CYS A 931 -42.87 33.25 -60.20
CA CYS A 931 -42.19 33.02 -58.93
C CYS A 931 -41.01 32.06 -59.07
N SER A 932 -40.08 32.17 -58.14
CA SER A 932 -38.92 31.27 -58.03
C SER A 932 -38.96 30.56 -56.67
N LEU A 933 -38.93 29.23 -56.70
CA LEU A 933 -38.87 28.36 -55.54
C LEU A 933 -37.43 27.88 -55.31
N VAL A 934 -37.08 27.72 -54.04
CA VAL A 934 -35.81 27.16 -53.57
C VAL A 934 -36.11 25.82 -52.89
N GLY A 935 -35.30 24.80 -53.18
CA GLY A 935 -35.50 23.42 -52.71
C GLY A 935 -35.87 22.44 -53.82
N ALA A 936 -36.50 21.30 -53.50
CA ALA A 936 -36.90 20.25 -54.46
C ALA A 936 -38.08 20.66 -55.37
N ALA A 937 -37.95 21.81 -56.05
CA ALA A 937 -39.00 22.52 -56.78
C ALA A 937 -39.42 21.91 -58.13
N GLY A 938 -38.95 20.71 -58.47
CA GLY A 938 -39.25 20.06 -59.76
C GLY A 938 -40.70 19.58 -59.89
N THR A 939 -41.32 19.20 -58.77
CA THR A 939 -42.64 18.54 -58.70
C THR A 939 -43.68 19.31 -57.88
N ALA A 940 -43.37 20.52 -57.43
CA ALA A 940 -44.29 21.33 -56.63
C ALA A 940 -45.48 21.84 -57.45
N GLY A 941 -46.68 21.75 -56.88
CA GLY A 941 -47.87 22.40 -57.41
C GLY A 941 -47.87 23.87 -57.00
N VAL A 942 -48.01 24.79 -57.96
CA VAL A 942 -48.02 26.24 -57.70
C VAL A 942 -49.30 26.86 -58.25
N GLN A 943 -50.03 27.59 -57.41
CA GLN A 943 -51.26 28.29 -57.76
C GLN A 943 -51.11 29.79 -57.47
N ALA A 944 -51.65 30.63 -58.35
CA ALA A 944 -51.87 32.04 -58.08
C ALA A 944 -53.36 32.33 -57.99
N THR A 945 -53.72 33.06 -56.95
CA THR A 945 -55.07 33.56 -56.69
C THR A 945 -55.02 35.08 -56.65
N ILE A 946 -55.85 35.73 -57.46
CA ILE A 946 -55.90 37.17 -57.59
C ILE A 946 -57.15 37.67 -56.88
N ARG A 947 -56.95 38.60 -55.97
CA ARG A 947 -58.00 39.20 -55.16
C ARG A 947 -58.10 40.69 -55.45
N ASP A 948 -59.30 41.23 -55.36
CA ASP A 948 -59.52 42.68 -55.42
C ASP A 948 -59.06 43.37 -54.11
N SER A 949 -59.30 44.68 -54.00
CA SER A 949 -58.98 45.43 -52.78
C SER A 949 -59.87 45.09 -51.58
N SER A 950 -61.02 44.43 -51.79
CA SER A 950 -61.91 43.96 -50.72
C SER A 950 -61.52 42.58 -50.19
N GLY A 951 -60.64 41.86 -50.91
CA GLY A 951 -60.16 40.52 -50.58
C GLY A 951 -60.95 39.40 -51.27
N GLU A 952 -61.95 39.75 -52.07
CA GLU A 952 -62.74 38.80 -52.86
C GLU A 952 -61.90 38.23 -53.99
N GLU A 953 -62.08 36.93 -54.26
CA GLU A 953 -61.34 36.27 -55.32
C GLU A 953 -61.89 36.62 -56.70
N VAL A 954 -61.02 37.16 -57.54
CA VAL A 954 -61.32 37.58 -58.90
C VAL A 954 -60.96 36.50 -59.91
N PHE A 955 -59.82 35.83 -59.72
CA PHE A 955 -59.28 34.85 -60.66
C PHE A 955 -58.29 33.91 -59.95
N SER A 956 -58.23 32.63 -60.36
CA SER A 956 -57.22 31.68 -59.86
C SER A 956 -56.69 30.82 -60.99
N THR A 957 -55.39 30.52 -61.00
CA THR A 957 -54.77 29.65 -62.00
C THR A 957 -53.52 28.95 -61.47
N SER A 958 -53.16 27.81 -62.05
CA SER A 958 -51.89 27.14 -61.76
C SER A 958 -50.75 27.72 -62.60
N LEU A 959 -49.56 27.84 -62.01
CA LEU A 959 -48.35 28.29 -62.72
C LEU A 959 -47.64 27.11 -63.37
N LYS A 960 -47.11 27.33 -64.56
CA LYS A 960 -46.36 26.33 -65.30
C LYS A 960 -44.89 26.36 -64.87
N ASN A 961 -44.34 25.20 -64.54
CA ASN A 961 -42.90 25.05 -64.28
C ASN A 961 -42.11 25.27 -65.59
N LEU A 962 -41.18 26.24 -65.57
CA LEU A 962 -40.29 26.58 -66.68
C LEU A 962 -38.89 25.95 -66.53
N GLY A 963 -38.63 25.20 -65.46
CA GLY A 963 -37.33 24.62 -65.12
C GLY A 963 -36.58 25.43 -64.05
N ALA A 964 -35.61 24.79 -63.40
CA ALA A 964 -34.75 25.38 -62.36
C ALA A 964 -35.52 26.06 -61.20
N GLY A 965 -36.71 25.57 -60.86
CA GLY A 965 -37.55 26.12 -59.78
C GLY A 965 -38.31 27.40 -60.13
N VAL A 966 -38.35 27.80 -61.41
CA VAL A 966 -39.09 28.98 -61.87
C VAL A 966 -40.47 28.58 -62.40
N PHE A 967 -41.52 29.28 -61.96
CA PHE A 967 -42.90 29.05 -62.35
C PHE A 967 -43.50 30.33 -62.91
N GLU A 968 -44.27 30.24 -63.99
CA GLU A 968 -44.93 31.40 -64.61
C GLU A 968 -46.32 31.08 -65.14
N THR A 969 -47.22 32.05 -65.06
CA THR A 969 -48.49 32.07 -65.79
C THR A 969 -48.81 33.49 -66.27
N THR A 970 -49.80 33.62 -67.15
CA THR A 970 -50.27 34.92 -67.64
C THR A 970 -51.73 35.11 -67.25
N TRP A 971 -52.04 36.24 -66.60
CA TRP A 971 -53.39 36.69 -66.35
C TRP A 971 -53.77 37.76 -67.38
N ASP A 972 -54.89 37.58 -68.05
CA ASP A 972 -55.41 38.45 -69.12
C ASP A 972 -56.32 39.58 -68.59
N LEU A 973 -56.27 39.84 -67.28
CA LEU A 973 -57.05 40.87 -66.59
C LEU A 973 -58.57 40.63 -66.69
N THR A 974 -58.97 39.36 -66.64
CA THR A 974 -60.38 38.93 -66.57
C THR A 974 -60.70 38.23 -65.24
N ASN A 975 -61.98 38.25 -64.86
CA ASN A 975 -62.50 37.48 -63.73
C ASN A 975 -62.85 36.04 -64.16
N ARG A 976 -63.37 35.22 -63.24
CA ARG A 976 -63.79 33.83 -63.51
C ARG A 976 -64.85 33.70 -64.62
N GLU A 977 -65.66 34.73 -64.86
CA GLU A 977 -66.71 34.78 -65.89
C GLU A 977 -66.17 35.28 -67.25
N ARG A 978 -64.86 35.53 -67.35
CA ARG A 978 -64.14 36.15 -68.48
C ARG A 978 -64.48 37.62 -68.73
N ASP A 979 -65.14 38.25 -67.76
CA ASP A 979 -65.35 39.68 -67.79
C ASP A 979 -64.11 40.43 -67.35
N ARG A 980 -63.93 41.56 -68.01
CA ARG A 980 -62.74 42.38 -67.91
C ARG A 980 -62.77 43.15 -66.56
N VAL A 981 -61.77 42.95 -65.69
CA VAL A 981 -61.68 43.57 -64.35
C VAL A 981 -61.42 45.09 -64.33
N SER A 982 -61.98 45.81 -63.36
CA SER A 982 -61.87 47.29 -63.25
C SER A 982 -60.44 47.82 -63.02
N ASN A 983 -60.20 49.10 -63.30
CA ASN A 983 -58.95 49.77 -62.92
C ASN A 983 -58.80 49.77 -61.39
N GLY A 984 -57.63 49.42 -60.88
CA GLY A 984 -57.41 49.30 -59.44
C GLY A 984 -56.17 48.50 -59.08
N VAL A 985 -55.94 48.31 -57.79
CA VAL A 985 -54.85 47.46 -57.27
C VAL A 985 -55.42 46.11 -56.86
N TYR A 986 -54.85 45.06 -57.42
CA TYR A 986 -55.16 43.67 -57.13
C TYR A 986 -54.03 43.02 -56.33
N ILE A 987 -54.37 42.10 -55.45
CA ILE A 987 -53.42 41.32 -54.66
C ILE A 987 -53.28 39.96 -55.34
N VAL A 988 -52.07 39.59 -55.73
CA VAL A 988 -51.76 38.23 -56.14
C VAL A 988 -51.26 37.46 -54.92
N GLU A 989 -51.89 36.34 -54.61
CA GLU A 989 -51.45 35.37 -53.61
C GLU A 989 -50.92 34.14 -54.35
N ILE A 990 -49.63 33.86 -54.21
CA ILE A 990 -49.02 32.64 -54.76
C ILE A 990 -48.89 31.63 -53.63
N GLU A 991 -49.43 30.46 -53.87
CA GLU A 991 -49.40 29.28 -53.02
C GLU A 991 -48.60 28.19 -53.73
N ALA A 992 -47.59 27.65 -53.06
CA ALA A 992 -46.84 26.52 -53.55
C ALA A 992 -46.88 25.39 -52.52
N SER A 993 -47.15 24.19 -53.00
CA SER A 993 -47.17 22.98 -52.17
C SER A 993 -46.30 21.91 -52.79
N ASP A 994 -45.46 21.28 -51.98
CA ASP A 994 -44.90 19.97 -52.28
C ASP A 994 -45.38 18.96 -51.23
N GLY A 995 -45.08 17.67 -51.42
CA GLY A 995 -45.47 16.63 -50.46
C GLY A 995 -44.88 16.79 -49.05
N SER A 996 -44.09 17.84 -48.80
CA SER A 996 -43.49 18.18 -47.50
C SER A 996 -44.07 19.45 -46.85
N GLY A 997 -44.90 20.26 -47.53
CA GLY A 997 -45.57 21.42 -46.93
C GLY A 997 -46.17 22.43 -47.93
N GLU A 998 -46.88 23.43 -47.40
CA GLU A 998 -47.54 24.51 -48.15
C GLU A 998 -46.97 25.88 -47.74
N ILE A 999 -46.68 26.75 -48.71
CA ILE A 999 -46.17 28.11 -48.50
C ILE A 999 -46.97 29.13 -49.31
N ARG A 1000 -47.26 30.29 -48.70
CA ARG A 1000 -48.04 31.38 -49.31
C ARG A 1000 -47.29 32.69 -49.27
N LYS A 1001 -47.32 33.48 -50.36
CA LYS A 1001 -46.74 34.83 -50.41
C LYS A 1001 -47.58 35.75 -51.29
N ARG A 1002 -47.67 37.03 -50.92
CA ARG A 1002 -48.51 38.03 -51.61
C ARG A 1002 -47.67 39.05 -52.38
N GLY A 1003 -48.16 39.45 -53.55
CA GLY A 1003 -47.68 40.56 -54.37
C GLY A 1003 -48.84 41.50 -54.73
N LYS A 1004 -48.51 42.65 -55.34
CA LYS A 1004 -49.50 43.64 -55.78
C LYS A 1004 -49.38 43.89 -57.28
N ILE A 1005 -50.51 44.07 -57.95
CA ILE A 1005 -50.60 44.38 -59.37
C ILE A 1005 -51.52 45.59 -59.53
N ALA A 1006 -51.02 46.67 -60.12
CA ALA A 1006 -51.87 47.77 -60.54
C ALA A 1006 -52.40 47.46 -61.95
N VAL A 1007 -53.71 47.58 -62.14
CA VAL A 1007 -54.38 47.47 -63.44
C VAL A 1007 -54.83 48.85 -63.87
N ILE A 1008 -54.36 49.29 -65.03
CA ILE A 1008 -54.71 50.57 -65.64
C ILE A 1008 -55.10 50.29 -67.08
N ARG A 1009 -56.39 50.37 -67.37
CA ARG A 1009 -56.91 50.41 -68.74
C ARG A 1009 -56.64 51.75 -69.39
#